data_AF-A0A3R7HIX2-F1
#
_entry.id   AF-A0A3R7HIX2-F1
#
_cell.length_a   1.000
_cell.length_b   1.000
_cell.length_c   1.000
_cell.angle_alpha   90.00
_cell.angle_beta   90.00
_cell.angle_gamma   90.00
#
_symmetry.space_group_name_H-M   'P 1'
#
loop_
_entity.id
_entity.type
_entity.pdbx_description
1 polymer ?
#
loop_
_entity_poly.entity_id
_entity_poly.type
_entity_poly.pdbx_seq_one_letter_code
_entity_poly.pdbx_strand_id
1 'polypeptide(L)'
;MWTSPLRRLQDGGVNIVQNATSPPTQLNVAVTWSLNAAYQHGVIMGKEAKLFNIAVDQGSLANAKQIGPSSTGASAGNTNNAVDFQTLQELLAQSRGVHRGSDRRADVRASQLGDPDERAANIQTVVDLAKKVDTPIAFAFANSASETALIFDDGLNELVAKAAAANLSTVVVLNNAEPVLMPWLDDVSAVLEMMCPNQEGGWAADDLLLGNNNPQGRLPVTYPASLDSTMTHNPSYPERVAMDSGNATFSEGLNNGYRYYTSFYYSNPNFHTSTSAQQSDIDFKCASVEVPQVYIGPPSDAVTTYPNAQLAATALVEFANVELGAGDSTTASIDIREKQLSFYNVNTTDWELAKATHSKPPIPVAFIMRPLPISLAAVTLLLVLVSATDPPTVTVKNGSYYGAYQSNYNQDFFLGMPYAQPPVGDLRFRNPEPLNSTWSEAKNATEYSPECYGYGSDQWVLGNVISEDCLTINVVRPSGIAEGVKLPVGFWIHGGGLFEGGNRDPRYNFSAIIDEATAAGKPFIGVSINYRLHGFGFLWGSDVEEAGVTNLGFRDQRLALHWVQENIAAFGGNPEKVTIWGESAGGWSVGYQLLAYGGRDDGLFRGAIMQSGAPAHGPSSYTNASTWDVYYNNIIEAANCSSAMSTLDCLRQVPIDDLSAIFNSSVASSASFSPVIDGDFIQDTGANLLKNEQFVHVPILHGQNHDEGTAFGAWGVNSSDAYLDYLELMSNTAEEAAILADVYPDIPEIGIPGTLHGRPTSDSLAGSQFKRVCAYAGDAYMHAPRRYTAESWAAHNVTSYSYVFNVLVNGLTQYIGATHFQEVAFVFYNLDGNGYENAVSVNPFLNEPKTFLQLARMMTRMWASFIVDQTPNNNGVSALEWPEYTSDSPQNIVFDVNVTELAYIEPDIYRAEAIMYLHSRYFD
;
A
#
# COMPACT_ATOMS: atom_id res chain seq x y z
N MET A 1 20.11 45.96 -7.69
CA MET A 1 19.78 45.46 -9.05
C MET A 1 20.22 43.99 -9.06
N TRP A 2 19.36 43.00 -9.21
CA TRP A 2 17.89 42.99 -9.34
C TRP A 2 17.23 42.26 -8.16
N THR A 3 15.91 42.37 -8.03
CA THR A 3 15.09 41.67 -7.01
C THR A 3 13.94 40.94 -7.70
N SER A 4 13.80 39.65 -7.45
CA SER A 4 12.56 38.90 -7.72
C SER A 4 12.47 37.71 -6.76
N PRO A 5 11.37 37.53 -6.01
CA PRO A 5 11.16 36.36 -5.17
C PRO A 5 10.71 35.15 -6.00
N LEU A 6 11.02 33.95 -5.50
CA LEU A 6 10.50 32.68 -6.01
C LEU A 6 8.98 32.61 -5.80
N ARG A 7 8.24 32.03 -6.77
CA ARG A 7 6.89 31.51 -6.56
C ARG A 7 6.97 29.99 -6.52
N ARG A 8 6.33 29.38 -5.53
CA ARG A 8 6.06 27.93 -5.54
C ARG A 8 4.97 27.62 -6.57
N LEU A 9 5.04 26.44 -7.16
CA LEU A 9 3.86 25.77 -7.73
C LEU A 9 3.15 25.04 -6.59
N GLN A 10 1.82 25.04 -6.59
CA GLN A 10 0.98 24.36 -5.59
C GLN A 10 -0.32 23.92 -6.29
N ASP A 11 -0.23 22.83 -7.04
CA ASP A 11 -1.34 22.30 -7.83
C ASP A 11 -1.67 20.88 -7.35
N GLY A 12 -2.71 20.75 -6.53
CA GLY A 12 -3.33 19.48 -6.15
C GLY A 12 -4.58 19.25 -6.98
N GLY A 13 -4.52 18.34 -7.96
CA GLY A 13 -5.64 18.04 -8.86
C GLY A 13 -6.31 16.71 -8.56
N VAL A 14 -7.63 16.71 -8.37
CA VAL A 14 -8.42 15.48 -8.24
C VAL A 14 -8.55 14.80 -9.61
N ASN A 15 -8.03 13.58 -9.74
CA ASN A 15 -8.28 12.70 -10.88
C ASN A 15 -9.28 11.60 -10.49
N ILE A 16 -10.31 11.39 -11.32
CA ILE A 16 -11.13 10.19 -11.28
C ILE A 16 -10.53 9.18 -12.25
N VAL A 17 -10.11 8.02 -11.75
CA VAL A 17 -9.62 6.91 -12.57
C VAL A 17 -10.72 5.87 -12.74
N GLN A 18 -10.92 5.40 -13.98
CA GLN A 18 -11.40 4.04 -14.21
C GLN A 18 -10.48 3.36 -15.23
N ASN A 19 -9.86 2.26 -14.82
CA ASN A 19 -9.10 1.39 -15.73
C ASN A 19 -10.06 0.43 -16.43
N ALA A 20 -9.96 0.32 -17.75
CA ALA A 20 -10.60 -0.75 -18.53
C ALA A 20 -9.82 -0.98 -19.84
N THR A 21 -9.36 -2.21 -20.05
CA THR A 21 -8.65 -2.65 -21.25
C THR A 21 -9.61 -2.85 -22.43
N SER A 22 -9.77 -1.79 -23.25
CA SER A 22 -9.96 -1.75 -24.72
C SER A 22 -10.76 -2.85 -25.48
N PRO A 23 -11.45 -2.52 -26.61
CA PRO A 23 -12.01 -1.22 -27.06
C PRO A 23 -13.39 -1.39 -27.81
N PRO A 24 -13.96 -0.38 -28.49
CA PRO A 24 -14.50 0.86 -27.91
C PRO A 24 -15.92 1.24 -28.44
N THR A 25 -16.86 1.62 -27.56
CA THR A 25 -18.02 2.47 -27.93
C THR A 25 -18.55 3.23 -26.72
N GLN A 26 -18.94 4.50 -26.94
CA GLN A 26 -19.53 5.43 -25.97
C GLN A 26 -18.62 5.86 -24.80
N LEU A 27 -17.82 6.90 -25.09
CA LEU A 27 -17.22 7.79 -24.10
C LEU A 27 -18.33 8.71 -23.53
N ASN A 28 -18.53 8.72 -22.21
CA ASN A 28 -19.35 9.74 -21.52
C ASN A 28 -18.42 10.58 -20.63
N VAL A 29 -18.24 11.86 -20.96
CA VAL A 29 -17.39 12.80 -20.23
C VAL A 29 -18.13 14.14 -20.07
N ALA A 30 -18.10 14.70 -18.86
CA ALA A 30 -18.52 16.08 -18.62
C ALA A 30 -17.36 17.04 -18.95
N VAL A 31 -17.59 18.04 -19.84
CA VAL A 31 -16.56 18.96 -20.36
C VAL A 31 -16.94 20.41 -20.08
N THR A 32 -16.11 21.18 -19.38
CA THR A 32 -16.54 22.44 -18.75
C THR A 32 -16.29 23.70 -19.57
N TRP A 33 -17.08 24.73 -19.29
CA TRP A 33 -16.88 26.11 -19.73
C TRP A 33 -15.77 26.77 -18.91
N SER A 34 -14.73 27.30 -19.56
CA SER A 34 -13.81 28.23 -18.91
C SER A 34 -14.46 29.61 -18.77
N LEU A 35 -13.96 30.43 -17.84
CA LEU A 35 -14.46 31.79 -17.60
C LEU A 35 -14.46 32.69 -18.85
N ASN A 36 -13.57 32.42 -19.82
CA ASN A 36 -13.51 33.14 -21.11
C ASN A 36 -14.75 32.88 -22.00
N ALA A 37 -15.30 31.67 -21.99
CA ALA A 37 -16.39 31.31 -22.89
C ALA A 37 -17.72 32.01 -22.52
N ALA A 38 -17.92 32.36 -21.25
CA ALA A 38 -19.05 33.19 -20.81
C ALA A 38 -18.89 34.68 -21.23
N TYR A 39 -17.65 35.18 -21.29
CA TYR A 39 -17.34 36.57 -21.65
C TYR A 39 -17.70 36.88 -23.11
N GLN A 40 -17.43 35.95 -24.03
CA GLN A 40 -17.53 36.18 -25.49
C GLN A 40 -18.91 35.88 -26.08
N HIS A 41 -19.78 35.16 -25.34
CA HIS A 41 -21.21 35.03 -25.69
C HIS A 41 -22.11 36.07 -24.99
N GLY A 42 -21.53 37.08 -24.34
CA GLY A 42 -22.24 38.29 -23.89
C GLY A 42 -23.05 38.13 -22.60
N VAL A 43 -22.70 37.17 -21.74
CA VAL A 43 -23.51 36.80 -20.56
C VAL A 43 -23.33 37.77 -19.37
N ILE A 44 -22.15 38.38 -19.20
CA ILE A 44 -21.89 39.40 -18.16
C ILE A 44 -21.03 40.54 -18.74
N MET A 45 -21.37 41.80 -18.42
CA MET A 45 -20.52 42.97 -18.69
C MET A 45 -19.74 43.42 -17.45
N GLY A 46 -18.52 43.96 -17.64
CA GLY A 46 -17.63 44.37 -16.55
C GLY A 46 -18.11 45.59 -15.74
N LYS A 47 -17.43 45.96 -14.65
CA LYS A 47 -16.02 45.69 -14.29
C LYS A 47 -15.90 45.53 -12.77
N GLU A 48 -14.86 44.84 -12.30
CA GLU A 48 -14.10 45.33 -11.14
C GLU A 48 -12.67 44.78 -11.10
N ALA A 49 -11.68 45.62 -10.78
CA ALA A 49 -10.32 45.22 -10.43
C ALA A 49 -9.63 46.37 -9.69
N LYS A 50 -8.88 46.02 -8.62
CA LYS A 50 -8.30 46.90 -7.57
C LYS A 50 -9.30 47.33 -6.49
N LEU A 51 -9.00 46.95 -5.25
CA LEU A 51 -8.94 47.87 -4.10
C LEU A 51 -8.26 47.18 -2.90
N PHE A 52 -6.99 47.51 -2.67
CA PHE A 52 -6.32 47.27 -1.37
C PHE A 52 -6.14 48.63 -0.68
N ASN A 53 -6.85 48.88 0.42
CA ASN A 53 -6.31 49.70 1.52
C ASN A 53 -7.10 49.51 2.83
N ILE A 54 -6.44 49.76 3.96
CA ILE A 54 -6.85 49.28 5.30
C ILE A 54 -7.30 50.43 6.21
N ALA A 55 -8.30 50.18 7.07
CA ALA A 55 -8.47 50.87 8.36
C ALA A 55 -9.19 49.94 9.37
N VAL A 56 -8.87 50.06 10.66
CA VAL A 56 -9.45 49.25 11.76
C VAL A 56 -9.75 50.16 12.95
N ASP A 57 -10.85 49.88 13.66
CA ASP A 57 -11.04 50.26 15.07
C ASP A 57 -11.71 49.11 15.85
N GLN A 58 -11.68 49.14 17.18
CA GLN A 58 -12.19 48.07 18.07
C GLN A 58 -13.24 48.56 19.08
N GLY A 59 -14.22 47.71 19.39
CA GLY A 59 -15.31 48.04 20.32
C GLY A 59 -15.86 46.84 21.11
N SER A 60 -15.11 46.38 22.12
CA SER A 60 -15.54 45.57 23.28
C SER A 60 -16.37 44.27 23.05
N LEU A 61 -15.77 43.13 23.40
CA LEU A 61 -16.47 41.88 23.73
C LEU A 61 -17.17 41.96 25.09
N ALA A 62 -18.33 41.30 25.26
CA ALA A 62 -18.88 40.96 26.58
C ALA A 62 -19.86 39.75 26.57
N ASN A 63 -19.52 38.75 27.39
CA ASN A 63 -20.39 37.77 28.08
C ASN A 63 -21.03 36.55 27.35
N ALA A 64 -20.80 35.40 28.00
CA ALA A 64 -21.63 34.19 28.14
C ALA A 64 -21.61 33.09 27.06
N LYS A 65 -21.79 31.80 27.38
CA LYS A 65 -21.31 30.97 28.53
C LYS A 65 -21.62 29.48 28.23
N GLN A 66 -20.83 28.54 28.75
CA GLN A 66 -21.05 27.08 28.58
C GLN A 66 -22.39 26.56 29.13
N ILE A 67 -22.96 25.54 28.46
CA ILE A 67 -23.77 24.46 29.07
C ILE A 67 -23.34 23.12 28.44
N GLY A 68 -23.37 22.02 29.21
CA GLY A 68 -23.02 20.66 28.79
C GLY A 68 -24.22 19.70 28.67
N PRO A 69 -23.97 18.40 28.39
CA PRO A 69 -24.98 17.50 27.84
C PRO A 69 -25.94 16.86 28.86
N SER A 70 -27.11 16.42 28.39
CA SER A 70 -27.99 15.45 29.06
C SER A 70 -28.80 14.67 28.02
N SER A 71 -29.28 13.47 28.37
CA SER A 71 -29.89 12.52 27.43
C SER A 71 -31.25 11.99 27.90
N THR A 72 -32.11 11.67 26.94
CA THR A 72 -33.19 10.67 26.97
C THR A 72 -33.78 10.59 25.55
N GLY A 73 -34.37 9.46 25.14
CA GLY A 73 -34.79 9.29 23.75
C GLY A 73 -35.91 8.28 23.53
N ALA A 74 -36.40 8.17 22.30
CA ALA A 74 -37.33 7.13 21.87
C ALA A 74 -37.37 6.97 20.33
N SER A 75 -37.57 5.71 19.89
CA SER A 75 -38.00 5.26 18.55
C SER A 75 -37.14 5.61 17.31
N ALA A 76 -36.93 4.61 16.45
CA ALA A 76 -36.29 4.79 15.14
C ALA A 76 -37.29 5.27 14.08
N GLY A 77 -36.87 6.26 13.29
CA GLY A 77 -37.52 6.76 12.08
C GLY A 77 -36.44 7.24 11.10
N ASN A 78 -36.65 7.07 9.79
CA ASN A 78 -35.56 7.16 8.82
C ASN A 78 -35.32 8.61 8.31
N THR A 79 -34.52 9.40 9.04
CA THR A 79 -34.06 10.73 8.61
C THR A 79 -32.63 11.05 9.05
N ASN A 80 -31.64 10.27 8.58
CA ASN A 80 -30.24 10.72 8.59
C ASN A 80 -30.00 11.64 7.38
N ASN A 81 -29.67 12.91 7.62
CA ASN A 81 -28.94 13.87 6.76
C ASN A 81 -29.19 15.36 7.10
N ALA A 82 -29.93 15.66 8.18
CA ALA A 82 -29.95 17.02 8.74
C ALA A 82 -28.77 17.21 9.72
N VAL A 83 -27.75 17.98 9.33
CA VAL A 83 -26.87 18.65 10.30
C VAL A 83 -27.73 19.70 11.01
N ASP A 84 -27.69 19.76 12.35
CA ASP A 84 -28.41 20.78 13.09
C ASP A 84 -27.94 22.18 12.65
N PHE A 85 -28.89 23.04 12.30
CA PHE A 85 -28.66 24.42 11.90
C PHE A 85 -27.94 25.23 13.00
N GLN A 86 -28.03 24.80 14.26
CA GLN A 86 -27.26 25.33 15.37
C GLN A 86 -25.79 24.87 15.34
N THR A 87 -25.50 23.61 15.00
CA THR A 87 -24.12 23.10 14.81
C THR A 87 -23.41 23.79 13.64
N LEU A 88 -24.11 24.05 12.53
CA LEU A 88 -23.54 24.78 11.39
C LEU A 88 -23.14 26.22 11.77
N GLN A 89 -23.93 26.89 12.61
CA GLN A 89 -23.60 28.21 13.16
C GLN A 89 -22.38 28.17 14.10
N GLU A 90 -22.27 27.13 14.93
CA GLU A 90 -21.10 26.97 15.83
C GLU A 90 -19.81 26.72 15.04
N LEU A 91 -19.85 25.94 13.96
CA LEU A 91 -18.69 25.73 13.07
C LEU A 91 -18.27 27.02 12.36
N LEU A 92 -19.22 27.76 11.77
CA LEU A 92 -18.95 29.04 11.09
C LEU A 92 -18.57 30.18 12.07
N ALA A 93 -18.89 30.05 13.36
CA ALA A 93 -18.38 30.95 14.40
C ALA A 93 -16.94 30.59 14.84
N GLN A 94 -16.57 29.31 14.80
CA GLN A 94 -15.24 28.81 15.22
C GLN A 94 -14.13 29.07 14.17
N SER A 95 -14.46 29.14 12.87
CA SER A 95 -13.47 29.45 11.81
C SER A 95 -12.71 30.77 12.03
N ARG A 96 -13.31 31.71 12.79
CA ARG A 96 -12.70 32.96 13.26
C ARG A 96 -11.41 32.80 14.08
N GLY A 97 -11.05 31.58 14.50
CA GLY A 97 -9.84 31.30 15.28
C GLY A 97 -8.57 30.93 14.49
N VAL A 98 -8.68 30.49 13.22
CA VAL A 98 -7.60 29.66 12.60
C VAL A 98 -6.78 30.38 11.52
N HIS A 99 -7.33 31.38 10.82
CA HIS A 99 -6.60 32.06 9.73
C HIS A 99 -5.55 33.08 10.20
N ARG A 100 -4.31 32.61 10.39
CA ARG A 100 -3.11 33.46 10.28
C ARG A 100 -2.86 33.85 8.83
N GLY A 101 -3.33 35.04 8.40
CA GLY A 101 -2.67 35.75 7.28
C GLY A 101 -3.50 36.24 6.10
N SER A 102 -4.83 36.43 6.20
CA SER A 102 -5.53 37.30 5.23
C SER A 102 -6.62 38.14 5.89
N ASP A 103 -6.88 39.33 5.35
CA ASP A 103 -7.64 40.41 6.02
C ASP A 103 -9.16 40.32 5.77
N ARG A 104 -9.69 39.12 5.46
CA ARG A 104 -11.13 38.89 5.20
C ARG A 104 -11.88 38.63 6.51
N ARG A 105 -12.98 39.34 6.76
CA ARG A 105 -13.87 39.08 7.92
C ARG A 105 -15.30 38.77 7.44
N ALA A 106 -15.76 37.54 7.66
CA ALA A 106 -17.19 37.21 7.54
C ALA A 106 -17.94 37.58 8.84
N ASP A 107 -19.09 38.26 8.73
CA ASP A 107 -20.00 38.47 9.87
C ASP A 107 -21.26 37.59 9.77
N VAL A 108 -21.22 36.45 10.46
CA VAL A 108 -22.26 35.43 10.44
C VAL A 108 -23.39 35.85 11.38
N ARG A 109 -24.61 35.99 10.84
CA ARG A 109 -25.84 36.27 11.59
C ARG A 109 -26.99 35.49 10.98
N ALA A 110 -27.75 34.79 11.81
CA ALA A 110 -28.87 33.97 11.38
C ALA A 110 -30.21 34.52 11.89
N SER A 111 -31.25 34.36 11.07
CA SER A 111 -32.65 34.51 11.45
C SER A 111 -33.43 33.40 10.76
N GLN A 112 -34.05 32.50 11.53
CA GLN A 112 -35.08 31.62 10.97
C GLN A 112 -36.28 32.47 10.56
N LEU A 113 -37.07 32.01 9.58
CA LEU A 113 -38.24 32.76 9.12
C LEU A 113 -39.35 32.86 10.19
N GLY A 114 -39.36 31.98 11.20
CA GLY A 114 -40.35 31.97 12.26
C GLY A 114 -41.71 31.45 11.78
N ASP A 115 -42.74 31.62 12.61
CA ASP A 115 -44.11 31.37 12.19
C ASP A 115 -44.64 32.48 11.23
N PRO A 116 -45.84 32.34 10.64
CA PRO A 116 -46.36 33.33 9.69
C PRO A 116 -46.51 34.76 10.24
N ASP A 117 -46.66 34.94 11.57
CA ASP A 117 -46.80 36.26 12.19
C ASP A 117 -45.43 36.93 12.43
N GLU A 118 -44.36 36.16 12.66
CA GLU A 118 -42.99 36.69 12.79
C GLU A 118 -42.29 36.95 11.44
N ARG A 119 -42.70 36.23 10.37
CA ARG A 119 -42.07 36.21 9.04
C ARG A 119 -41.67 37.57 8.48
N ALA A 120 -42.54 38.57 8.60
CA ALA A 120 -42.30 39.91 8.06
C ALA A 120 -41.14 40.64 8.75
N ALA A 121 -40.94 40.44 10.05
CA ALA A 121 -39.85 41.05 10.82
C ALA A 121 -38.50 40.37 10.53
N ASN A 122 -38.52 39.04 10.36
CA ASN A 122 -37.33 38.27 10.00
C ASN A 122 -36.84 38.63 8.60
N ILE A 123 -37.74 38.73 7.61
CA ILE A 123 -37.42 39.20 6.26
C ILE A 123 -36.87 40.63 6.27
N GLN A 124 -37.46 41.55 7.03
CA GLN A 124 -36.94 42.92 7.13
C GLN A 124 -35.54 42.97 7.78
N THR A 125 -35.27 42.08 8.73
CA THR A 125 -33.95 41.95 9.36
C THR A 125 -32.90 41.49 8.36
N VAL A 126 -33.20 40.51 7.51
CA VAL A 126 -32.30 40.07 6.42
C VAL A 126 -32.06 41.18 5.42
N VAL A 127 -33.11 41.90 5.00
CA VAL A 127 -33.02 43.07 4.11
C VAL A 127 -32.09 44.15 4.68
N ASP A 128 -32.15 44.41 5.98
CA ASP A 128 -31.29 45.40 6.64
C ASP A 128 -29.91 44.85 7.05
N LEU A 129 -29.65 43.55 6.89
CA LEU A 129 -28.32 42.96 6.96
C LEU A 129 -27.62 42.95 5.59
N ALA A 130 -28.33 42.59 4.52
CA ALA A 130 -27.80 42.58 3.15
C ALA A 130 -27.21 43.93 2.70
N LYS A 131 -27.82 45.04 3.15
CA LYS A 131 -27.33 46.43 2.95
C LYS A 131 -26.05 46.80 3.71
N LYS A 132 -25.53 45.92 4.57
CA LYS A 132 -24.42 46.19 5.51
C LYS A 132 -23.21 45.25 5.31
N VAL A 133 -23.29 44.32 4.36
CA VAL A 133 -22.22 43.37 4.01
C VAL A 133 -21.95 43.46 2.52
N ASP A 134 -20.71 43.26 2.10
CA ASP A 134 -20.33 43.38 0.69
C ASP A 134 -20.96 42.27 -0.18
N THR A 135 -20.93 41.03 0.34
CA THR A 135 -21.52 39.82 -0.28
C THR A 135 -22.44 39.14 0.74
N PRO A 136 -23.77 39.28 0.62
CA PRO A 136 -24.72 38.48 1.42
C PRO A 136 -24.70 37.02 0.97
N ILE A 137 -24.69 36.09 1.91
CA ILE A 137 -24.78 34.64 1.63
C ILE A 137 -26.08 34.13 2.24
N ALA A 138 -26.99 33.63 1.40
CA ALA A 138 -28.29 33.10 1.81
C ALA A 138 -28.32 31.58 1.67
N PHE A 139 -28.44 30.84 2.79
CA PHE A 139 -28.59 29.39 2.77
C PHE A 139 -30.06 29.01 2.66
N ALA A 140 -30.39 28.11 1.73
CA ALA A 140 -31.74 27.64 1.45
C ALA A 140 -31.80 26.11 1.37
N PHE A 141 -32.83 25.52 1.99
CA PHE A 141 -33.11 24.08 1.99
C PHE A 141 -34.63 23.85 1.94
N ALA A 142 -35.06 22.66 1.54
CA ALA A 142 -36.47 22.28 1.49
C ALA A 142 -36.73 20.99 2.28
N ASN A 143 -37.67 21.03 3.22
CA ASN A 143 -37.91 19.96 4.21
C ASN A 143 -39.21 19.17 3.98
N SER A 144 -39.45 18.64 2.78
CA SER A 144 -40.41 17.55 2.59
C SER A 144 -40.14 16.69 1.35
N ALA A 145 -40.42 15.39 1.45
CA ALA A 145 -40.36 14.43 0.35
C ALA A 145 -41.78 14.05 -0.14
N SER A 146 -42.67 15.03 -0.22
CA SER A 146 -44.09 14.83 -0.54
C SER A 146 -44.60 15.79 -1.61
N GLU A 147 -45.04 15.23 -2.73
CA GLU A 147 -45.94 15.81 -3.74
C GLU A 147 -45.68 17.29 -4.12
N THR A 148 -44.89 17.50 -5.19
CA THR A 148 -44.50 18.80 -5.78
C THR A 148 -43.38 19.59 -5.07
N ALA A 149 -42.38 18.86 -4.54
CA ALA A 149 -41.13 19.39 -3.95
C ALA A 149 -40.16 20.06 -4.98
N LEU A 150 -40.68 20.96 -5.82
CA LEU A 150 -39.95 21.68 -6.89
C LEU A 150 -40.01 23.21 -6.69
N ILE A 151 -40.56 23.66 -5.57
CA ILE A 151 -40.76 25.07 -5.22
C ILE A 151 -40.36 25.23 -3.74
N PHE A 152 -39.52 26.21 -3.41
CA PHE A 152 -39.36 26.61 -2.00
C PHE A 152 -40.66 27.24 -1.48
N ASP A 153 -41.22 26.68 -0.42
CA ASP A 153 -42.42 27.21 0.19
C ASP A 153 -42.11 28.29 1.25
N ASP A 154 -43.13 28.62 2.03
CA ASP A 154 -43.09 29.38 3.27
C ASP A 154 -42.22 30.67 3.33
N GLY A 155 -42.17 31.38 2.20
CA GLY A 155 -41.57 32.72 2.11
C GLY A 155 -40.06 32.75 1.89
N LEU A 156 -39.41 31.60 1.69
CA LEU A 156 -37.97 31.55 1.40
C LEU A 156 -37.64 32.24 0.07
N ASN A 157 -38.46 32.02 -0.96
CA ASN A 157 -38.40 32.74 -2.23
C ASN A 157 -38.57 34.27 -2.06
N GLU A 158 -39.39 34.72 -1.11
CA GLU A 158 -39.59 36.15 -0.81
C GLU A 158 -38.38 36.74 -0.06
N LEU A 159 -37.78 35.98 0.86
CA LEU A 159 -36.56 36.34 1.57
C LEU A 159 -35.38 36.51 0.60
N VAL A 160 -35.16 35.54 -0.30
CA VAL A 160 -34.04 35.59 -1.27
C VAL A 160 -34.23 36.76 -2.24
N ALA A 161 -35.41 36.91 -2.84
CA ALA A 161 -35.70 38.03 -3.74
C ALA A 161 -35.54 39.41 -3.04
N LYS A 162 -35.92 39.53 -1.77
CA LYS A 162 -35.73 40.76 -1.00
C LYS A 162 -34.30 40.99 -0.54
N ALA A 163 -33.51 39.95 -0.27
CA ALA A 163 -32.07 40.07 -0.01
C ALA A 163 -31.33 40.53 -1.27
N ALA A 164 -31.62 39.90 -2.42
CA ALA A 164 -31.11 40.26 -3.74
C ALA A 164 -31.44 41.72 -4.11
N ALA A 165 -32.71 42.12 -3.98
CA ALA A 165 -33.14 43.51 -4.21
C ALA A 165 -32.56 44.52 -3.20
N ALA A 166 -32.01 44.06 -2.07
CA ALA A 166 -31.32 44.90 -1.09
C ALA A 166 -29.80 44.98 -1.33
N ASN A 167 -29.20 43.94 -1.93
CA ASN A 167 -27.81 43.91 -2.42
C ASN A 167 -27.65 42.84 -3.51
N LEU A 168 -27.34 43.28 -4.74
CA LEU A 168 -27.19 42.43 -5.92
C LEU A 168 -26.03 41.43 -5.84
N SER A 169 -25.04 41.67 -4.98
CA SER A 169 -23.94 40.75 -4.66
C SER A 169 -24.39 39.51 -3.87
N THR A 170 -25.70 39.29 -3.67
CA THR A 170 -26.23 38.13 -2.97
C THR A 170 -25.83 36.84 -3.68
N VAL A 171 -25.24 35.91 -2.93
CA VAL A 171 -24.97 34.53 -3.35
C VAL A 171 -25.91 33.60 -2.59
N VAL A 172 -26.53 32.67 -3.29
CA VAL A 172 -27.46 31.69 -2.68
C VAL A 172 -26.79 30.32 -2.63
N VAL A 173 -26.79 29.71 -1.45
CA VAL A 173 -26.27 28.36 -1.23
C VAL A 173 -27.47 27.44 -1.07
N LEU A 174 -27.63 26.53 -2.02
CA LEU A 174 -28.71 25.56 -2.05
C LEU A 174 -28.25 24.23 -1.42
N ASN A 175 -29.13 23.62 -0.64
CA ASN A 175 -28.93 22.30 -0.05
C ASN A 175 -30.19 21.47 -0.29
N ASN A 176 -30.25 20.86 -1.48
CA ASN A 176 -31.35 20.01 -1.92
C ASN A 176 -30.84 18.79 -2.71
N ALA A 177 -31.63 17.71 -2.70
CA ALA A 177 -31.34 16.49 -3.45
C ALA A 177 -31.84 16.54 -4.91
N GLU A 178 -32.77 17.46 -5.20
CA GLU A 178 -33.50 17.57 -6.47
C GLU A 178 -33.42 19.00 -7.04
N PRO A 179 -33.52 19.20 -8.38
CA PRO A 179 -33.49 20.53 -8.99
C PRO A 179 -34.75 21.36 -8.69
N VAL A 180 -34.58 22.44 -7.94
CA VAL A 180 -35.64 23.38 -7.52
C VAL A 180 -35.86 24.52 -8.53
N LEU A 181 -37.07 25.07 -8.57
CA LEU A 181 -37.38 26.30 -9.30
C LEU A 181 -36.83 27.52 -8.55
N MET A 182 -35.98 28.31 -9.23
CA MET A 182 -35.35 29.53 -8.71
C MET A 182 -35.93 30.77 -9.43
N PRO A 183 -37.10 31.30 -9.01
CA PRO A 183 -37.74 32.45 -9.68
C PRO A 183 -36.97 33.78 -9.51
N TRP A 184 -35.94 33.80 -8.66
CA TRP A 184 -35.04 34.92 -8.36
C TRP A 184 -33.64 34.72 -8.96
N LEU A 185 -33.42 33.70 -9.80
CA LEU A 185 -32.09 33.35 -10.34
C LEU A 185 -31.40 34.52 -11.06
N ASP A 186 -32.17 35.33 -11.80
CA ASP A 186 -31.68 36.50 -12.53
C ASP A 186 -31.40 37.72 -11.61
N ASP A 187 -31.85 37.69 -10.35
CA ASP A 187 -31.67 38.78 -9.38
C ASP A 187 -30.40 38.61 -8.50
N VAL A 188 -29.77 37.44 -8.50
CA VAL A 188 -28.63 37.07 -7.63
C VAL A 188 -27.31 36.94 -8.40
N SER A 189 -26.17 37.16 -7.73
CA SER A 189 -24.85 37.13 -8.39
C SER A 189 -24.31 35.72 -8.64
N ALA A 190 -24.68 34.74 -7.80
CA ALA A 190 -24.30 33.34 -8.00
C ALA A 190 -25.22 32.39 -7.21
N VAL A 191 -25.27 31.13 -7.65
CA VAL A 191 -25.87 30.01 -6.92
C VAL A 191 -24.84 28.89 -6.76
N LEU A 192 -24.67 28.41 -5.53
CA LEU A 192 -23.86 27.24 -5.19
C LEU A 192 -24.79 26.09 -4.78
N GLU A 193 -24.91 25.06 -5.61
CA GLU A 193 -25.64 23.84 -5.24
C GLU A 193 -24.76 22.89 -4.44
N MET A 194 -25.23 22.52 -3.25
CA MET A 194 -24.65 21.49 -2.41
C MET A 194 -25.59 20.29 -2.40
N MET A 195 -25.30 19.30 -3.25
CA MET A 195 -26.11 18.08 -3.33
C MET A 195 -25.82 17.16 -2.13
N CYS A 196 -26.79 17.04 -1.21
CA CYS A 196 -26.72 16.17 -0.03
C CYS A 196 -25.39 16.22 0.76
N PRO A 197 -24.87 17.40 1.13
CA PRO A 197 -23.63 17.54 1.88
C PRO A 197 -23.74 16.83 3.24
N ASN A 198 -22.70 16.07 3.58
CA ASN A 198 -22.54 15.46 4.90
C ASN A 198 -22.02 16.50 5.92
N GLN A 199 -21.49 16.05 7.05
CA GLN A 199 -20.99 16.90 8.13
C GLN A 199 -19.84 17.85 7.71
N GLU A 200 -19.09 17.54 6.64
CA GLU A 200 -18.01 18.38 6.10
C GLU A 200 -18.51 19.50 5.17
N GLY A 201 -19.80 19.51 4.83
CA GLY A 201 -20.38 20.46 3.89
C GLY A 201 -20.10 21.92 4.18
N GLY A 202 -20.08 22.30 5.47
CA GLY A 202 -19.77 23.68 5.88
C GLY A 202 -18.37 24.15 5.45
N TRP A 203 -17.38 23.25 5.43
CA TRP A 203 -16.02 23.56 4.99
C TRP A 203 -15.90 23.58 3.47
N ALA A 204 -16.53 22.62 2.78
CA ALA A 204 -16.60 22.61 1.32
C ALA A 204 -17.30 23.87 0.76
N ALA A 205 -18.32 24.38 1.45
CA ALA A 205 -18.96 25.65 1.10
C ALA A 205 -18.01 26.84 1.31
N ASP A 206 -17.34 26.93 2.46
CA ASP A 206 -16.46 28.05 2.80
C ASP A 206 -15.28 28.17 1.81
N ASP A 207 -14.63 27.04 1.48
CA ASP A 207 -13.53 27.01 0.49
C ASP A 207 -13.96 27.44 -0.93
N LEU A 208 -15.20 27.13 -1.34
CA LEU A 208 -15.73 27.54 -2.64
C LEU A 208 -16.16 29.01 -2.65
N LEU A 209 -16.83 29.47 -1.58
CA LEU A 209 -17.32 30.84 -1.44
C LEU A 209 -16.19 31.85 -1.20
N LEU A 210 -15.10 31.43 -0.56
CA LEU A 210 -13.87 32.23 -0.42
C LEU A 210 -12.96 32.14 -1.65
N GLY A 211 -13.21 31.21 -2.58
CA GLY A 211 -12.40 30.99 -3.78
C GLY A 211 -11.03 30.37 -3.47
N ASN A 212 -10.94 29.56 -2.42
CA ASN A 212 -9.77 28.74 -2.10
C ASN A 212 -9.67 27.55 -3.09
N ASN A 213 -10.82 27.03 -3.56
CA ASN A 213 -10.93 25.96 -4.54
C ASN A 213 -11.76 26.41 -5.77
N ASN A 214 -11.47 25.85 -6.96
CA ASN A 214 -12.15 26.20 -8.22
C ASN A 214 -12.55 24.96 -9.05
N PRO A 215 -13.73 24.36 -8.80
CA PRO A 215 -14.18 23.14 -9.46
C PRO A 215 -14.78 23.42 -10.84
N GLN A 216 -13.94 23.39 -11.88
CA GLN A 216 -14.41 23.55 -13.26
C GLN A 216 -15.00 22.23 -13.79
N GLY A 217 -16.19 21.87 -13.30
CA GLY A 217 -17.06 20.78 -13.80
C GLY A 217 -18.36 21.29 -14.44
N ARG A 218 -18.85 20.64 -15.51
CA ARG A 218 -20.22 20.87 -16.01
C ARG A 218 -21.21 20.19 -15.05
N LEU A 219 -22.27 20.90 -14.62
CA LEU A 219 -23.28 20.36 -13.70
C LEU A 219 -23.89 19.04 -14.23
N PRO A 220 -24.09 18.01 -13.39
CA PRO A 220 -24.68 16.73 -13.80
C PRO A 220 -26.20 16.80 -13.99
N VAL A 221 -26.83 17.92 -13.62
CA VAL A 221 -28.28 18.15 -13.67
C VAL A 221 -28.60 19.44 -14.43
N THR A 222 -29.81 19.52 -15.00
CA THR A 222 -30.35 20.73 -15.64
C THR A 222 -31.51 21.26 -14.80
N TYR A 223 -31.47 22.53 -14.43
CA TYR A 223 -32.55 23.16 -13.68
C TYR A 223 -33.76 23.48 -14.57
N PRO A 224 -34.99 23.29 -14.08
CA PRO A 224 -36.19 23.57 -14.86
C PRO A 224 -36.46 25.08 -14.96
N ALA A 225 -36.56 25.60 -16.18
CA ALA A 225 -36.95 27.00 -16.43
C ALA A 225 -38.44 27.29 -16.11
N SER A 226 -39.25 26.25 -15.85
CA SER A 226 -40.66 26.37 -15.47
C SER A 226 -41.16 25.06 -14.85
N LEU A 227 -42.27 25.13 -14.10
CA LEU A 227 -42.97 23.94 -13.57
C LEU A 227 -43.46 22.99 -14.68
N ASP A 228 -43.76 23.51 -15.87
CA ASP A 228 -44.14 22.70 -17.03
C ASP A 228 -42.96 21.93 -17.66
N SER A 229 -41.74 22.09 -17.12
CA SER A 229 -40.51 21.39 -17.56
C SER A 229 -40.09 20.24 -16.64
N THR A 230 -40.88 19.88 -15.62
CA THR A 230 -40.52 18.88 -14.60
C THR A 230 -41.27 17.55 -14.77
N MET A 231 -40.81 16.51 -14.07
CA MET A 231 -41.60 15.29 -13.86
C MET A 231 -42.72 15.55 -12.83
N THR A 232 -43.80 14.75 -12.86
CA THR A 232 -44.95 14.92 -11.96
C THR A 232 -45.72 13.62 -11.77
N HIS A 233 -46.11 13.31 -10.53
CA HIS A 233 -46.92 12.13 -10.20
C HIS A 233 -48.41 12.26 -10.59
N ASN A 234 -48.81 13.36 -11.23
CA ASN A 234 -50.20 13.60 -11.61
C ASN A 234 -50.67 12.66 -12.75
N PRO A 235 -51.63 11.74 -12.52
CA PRO A 235 -52.08 10.78 -13.52
C PRO A 235 -52.84 11.40 -14.70
N SER A 236 -53.10 12.72 -14.68
CA SER A 236 -53.63 13.49 -15.82
C SER A 236 -52.57 13.72 -16.92
N TYR A 237 -51.28 13.59 -16.59
CA TYR A 237 -50.13 13.78 -17.49
C TYR A 237 -49.25 12.53 -17.50
N PRO A 238 -49.78 11.36 -17.94
CA PRO A 238 -49.14 10.05 -17.78
C PRO A 238 -47.79 9.93 -18.49
N GLU A 239 -47.45 10.84 -19.42
CA GLU A 239 -46.14 10.92 -20.06
C GLU A 239 -45.02 11.46 -19.16
N ARG A 240 -45.36 11.91 -17.93
CA ARG A 240 -44.44 12.55 -16.96
C ARG A 240 -44.40 11.85 -15.59
N VAL A 241 -45.15 10.76 -15.43
CA VAL A 241 -45.36 10.07 -14.15
C VAL A 241 -44.28 9.02 -13.91
N ALA A 242 -43.56 9.15 -12.80
CA ALA A 242 -42.75 8.06 -12.27
C ALA A 242 -43.67 6.98 -11.68
N MET A 243 -43.42 5.71 -12.00
CA MET A 243 -44.18 4.56 -11.47
C MET A 243 -43.24 3.42 -11.07
N ASP A 244 -43.59 2.74 -9.97
CA ASP A 244 -42.76 1.75 -9.26
C ASP A 244 -42.45 0.43 -10.02
N SER A 245 -42.74 0.35 -11.32
CA SER A 245 -42.66 -0.88 -12.12
C SER A 245 -41.41 -0.97 -13.02
N GLY A 246 -40.48 -0.01 -12.90
CA GLY A 246 -39.15 -0.08 -13.55
C GLY A 246 -39.13 0.06 -15.08
N ASN A 247 -40.25 0.40 -15.72
CA ASN A 247 -40.35 0.66 -17.16
C ASN A 247 -41.20 1.90 -17.44
N ALA A 248 -40.56 2.98 -17.91
CA ALA A 248 -41.24 4.17 -18.42
C ALA A 248 -41.25 4.15 -19.96
N THR A 249 -42.39 4.51 -20.58
CA THR A 249 -42.56 4.43 -22.04
C THR A 249 -42.74 5.83 -22.65
N PHE A 250 -41.64 6.44 -23.06
CA PHE A 250 -41.62 7.77 -23.68
C PHE A 250 -41.95 7.68 -25.18
N SER A 251 -43.04 8.32 -25.62
CA SER A 251 -43.50 8.32 -27.01
C SER A 251 -42.55 9.02 -28.00
N GLU A 252 -41.64 9.86 -27.51
CA GLU A 252 -40.66 10.61 -28.32
C GLU A 252 -39.23 10.05 -28.22
N GLY A 253 -39.01 9.04 -27.37
CA GLY A 253 -37.67 8.55 -27.00
C GLY A 253 -36.97 9.45 -25.97
N LEU A 254 -36.17 8.85 -25.09
CA LEU A 254 -35.42 9.55 -24.04
C LEU A 254 -34.34 10.47 -24.64
N ASN A 255 -34.60 11.78 -24.63
CA ASN A 255 -33.67 12.82 -25.09
C ASN A 255 -33.80 14.13 -24.26
N ASN A 256 -33.83 14.02 -22.93
CA ASN A 256 -33.51 15.17 -22.08
C ASN A 256 -31.98 15.43 -22.13
N GLY A 257 -31.58 16.69 -22.34
CA GLY A 257 -30.19 17.15 -22.23
C GLY A 257 -29.43 17.41 -23.55
N TYR A 258 -29.69 16.68 -24.63
CA TYR A 258 -28.77 16.61 -25.79
C TYR A 258 -29.38 16.94 -27.17
N ARG A 259 -30.29 17.93 -27.25
CA ARG A 259 -30.60 18.57 -28.55
C ARG A 259 -29.58 19.70 -28.81
N TYR A 260 -29.09 19.75 -30.05
CA TYR A 260 -27.99 20.59 -30.58
C TYR A 260 -26.57 20.11 -30.20
N TYR A 261 -25.82 19.59 -31.18
CA TYR A 261 -24.49 20.04 -31.67
C TYR A 261 -23.84 18.93 -32.55
N THR A 262 -22.74 19.24 -33.24
CA THR A 262 -22.25 18.51 -34.44
C THR A 262 -20.84 17.94 -34.32
N SER A 263 -20.44 17.07 -35.25
CA SER A 263 -19.11 16.42 -35.30
C SER A 263 -18.03 17.23 -36.04
N PHE A 264 -16.76 16.97 -35.71
CA PHE A 264 -15.57 17.72 -36.15
C PHE A 264 -14.62 16.91 -37.04
N TYR A 265 -13.71 17.60 -37.75
CA TYR A 265 -12.53 17.06 -38.44
C TYR A 265 -11.34 18.01 -38.33
N TYR A 266 -10.14 17.48 -38.06
CA TYR A 266 -8.87 18.22 -38.12
C TYR A 266 -8.09 17.90 -39.40
N SER A 267 -7.41 18.88 -40.00
CA SER A 267 -6.60 18.66 -41.22
C SER A 267 -5.38 19.58 -41.30
N ASN A 268 -4.29 19.04 -41.86
CA ASN A 268 -3.03 19.71 -42.19
C ASN A 268 -2.42 20.60 -41.09
N PRO A 269 -1.91 20.00 -39.99
CA PRO A 269 -0.96 20.69 -39.13
C PRO A 269 0.34 20.98 -39.91
N ASN A 270 0.84 22.21 -39.83
CA ASN A 270 2.17 22.58 -40.32
C ASN A 270 3.07 22.94 -39.13
N PHE A 271 4.34 22.56 -39.22
CA PHE A 271 5.37 22.92 -38.24
C PHE A 271 6.31 23.97 -38.84
N HIS A 272 6.53 25.06 -38.11
CA HIS A 272 7.49 26.10 -38.47
C HIS A 272 8.53 26.29 -37.37
N THR A 273 9.81 26.28 -37.75
CA THR A 273 10.95 26.47 -36.84
C THR A 273 11.63 27.80 -37.13
N SER A 274 11.65 28.68 -36.11
CA SER A 274 12.30 29.99 -36.21
C SER A 274 13.81 29.88 -35.94
N THR A 275 14.64 30.53 -36.76
CA THR A 275 16.11 30.52 -36.57
C THR A 275 16.63 31.66 -35.69
N SER A 276 15.74 32.41 -35.01
CA SER A 276 16.11 33.53 -34.10
C SER A 276 15.64 33.36 -32.65
N ALA A 277 14.82 32.35 -32.36
CA ALA A 277 14.51 31.86 -31.02
C ALA A 277 14.16 30.36 -31.14
N GLN A 278 14.61 29.52 -30.20
CA GLN A 278 14.37 28.06 -30.21
C GLN A 278 12.91 27.77 -29.79
N GLN A 279 12.03 27.90 -30.78
CA GLN A 279 10.58 27.95 -30.64
C GLN A 279 9.98 27.29 -31.88
N SER A 280 8.97 26.43 -31.67
CA SER A 280 8.31 25.69 -32.74
C SER A 280 6.82 25.99 -32.71
N ASP A 281 6.31 26.51 -33.82
CA ASP A 281 4.91 26.92 -33.95
C ASP A 281 4.15 25.80 -34.68
N ILE A 282 3.04 25.32 -34.08
CA ILE A 282 2.10 24.43 -34.77
C ILE A 282 0.89 25.23 -35.24
N ASP A 283 0.74 25.34 -36.55
CA ASP A 283 -0.44 25.89 -37.20
C ASP A 283 -1.44 24.77 -37.52
N PHE A 284 -2.67 24.87 -37.02
CA PHE A 284 -3.77 23.99 -37.42
C PHE A 284 -5.08 24.76 -37.61
N LYS A 285 -5.97 24.23 -38.46
CA LYS A 285 -7.20 24.90 -38.86
C LYS A 285 -8.43 24.33 -38.16
N CYS A 286 -9.07 25.14 -37.31
CA CYS A 286 -10.30 24.78 -36.58
C CYS A 286 -11.56 25.40 -37.20
N ALA A 287 -12.71 24.80 -36.93
CA ALA A 287 -14.04 25.28 -37.31
C ALA A 287 -15.07 24.94 -36.22
N SER A 288 -15.87 25.92 -35.80
CA SER A 288 -16.84 25.85 -34.67
C SER A 288 -16.22 25.84 -33.25
N VAL A 289 -17.07 25.80 -32.23
CA VAL A 289 -16.87 26.47 -30.92
C VAL A 289 -16.37 25.53 -29.83
N GLU A 290 -15.09 25.13 -29.91
CA GLU A 290 -14.36 24.41 -28.84
C GLU A 290 -12.95 25.01 -28.66
N VAL A 291 -12.34 24.78 -27.49
CA VAL A 291 -10.98 25.24 -27.18
C VAL A 291 -9.96 24.22 -27.70
N PRO A 292 -9.18 24.50 -28.75
CA PRO A 292 -8.14 23.58 -29.20
C PRO A 292 -7.00 23.45 -28.18
N GLN A 293 -6.66 22.18 -27.89
CA GLN A 293 -5.68 21.76 -26.89
C GLN A 293 -4.55 20.98 -27.58
N VAL A 294 -3.30 21.27 -27.21
CA VAL A 294 -2.13 20.54 -27.72
C VAL A 294 -1.56 19.64 -26.64
N TYR A 295 -1.54 18.35 -26.94
CA TYR A 295 -0.92 17.32 -26.11
C TYR A 295 0.41 16.90 -26.74
N ILE A 296 1.47 16.85 -25.93
CA ILE A 296 2.75 16.24 -26.32
C ILE A 296 2.91 14.93 -25.55
N GLY A 297 3.26 13.88 -26.29
CA GLY A 297 3.82 12.64 -25.77
C GLY A 297 5.03 12.24 -26.65
N PRO A 298 5.65 11.08 -26.40
CA PRO A 298 6.79 10.61 -27.19
C PRO A 298 6.44 10.43 -28.68
N PRO A 299 7.41 10.59 -29.59
CA PRO A 299 7.21 10.26 -30.99
C PRO A 299 6.90 8.77 -31.16
N SER A 300 6.14 8.40 -32.19
CA SER A 300 5.58 7.04 -32.36
C SER A 300 6.62 5.93 -32.54
N ASP A 301 7.87 6.28 -32.84
CA ASP A 301 9.03 5.40 -32.97
C ASP A 301 9.96 5.42 -31.74
N ALA A 302 9.62 6.15 -30.67
CA ALA A 302 10.52 6.38 -29.54
C ALA A 302 11.03 5.11 -28.85
N VAL A 303 10.21 4.04 -28.76
CA VAL A 303 10.62 2.75 -28.19
C VAL A 303 11.75 2.09 -29.02
N THR A 304 11.76 2.29 -30.34
CA THR A 304 12.83 1.80 -31.23
C THR A 304 14.01 2.76 -31.36
N THR A 305 13.79 4.07 -31.21
CA THR A 305 14.80 5.11 -31.43
C THR A 305 15.54 5.49 -30.13
N TYR A 306 14.90 5.32 -28.97
CA TYR A 306 15.39 5.67 -27.63
C TYR A 306 15.00 4.62 -26.58
N PRO A 307 15.40 3.34 -26.72
CA PRO A 307 14.90 2.22 -25.89
C PRO A 307 15.13 2.37 -24.38
N ASN A 308 16.11 3.18 -23.96
CA ASN A 308 16.50 3.36 -22.55
C ASN A 308 16.14 4.76 -22.01
N ALA A 309 15.35 5.56 -22.73
CA ALA A 309 14.96 6.91 -22.30
C ALA A 309 13.69 6.90 -21.44
N GLN A 310 13.65 7.72 -20.38
CA GLN A 310 12.39 8.04 -19.72
C GLN A 310 11.59 9.00 -20.59
N LEU A 311 10.47 8.51 -21.10
CA LEU A 311 9.58 9.25 -22.00
C LEU A 311 8.40 9.81 -21.20
N ALA A 312 8.16 11.11 -21.29
CA ALA A 312 7.08 11.77 -20.58
C ALA A 312 5.69 11.22 -20.98
N ALA A 313 4.79 11.06 -20.01
CA ALA A 313 3.40 10.73 -20.28
C ALA A 313 2.74 11.84 -21.13
N THR A 314 1.77 11.46 -21.98
CA THR A 314 1.07 12.40 -22.87
C THR A 314 0.33 13.48 -22.07
N ALA A 315 0.89 14.69 -22.04
CA ALA A 315 0.42 15.79 -21.21
C ALA A 315 -0.13 16.94 -22.05
N LEU A 316 -1.13 17.66 -21.52
CA LEU A 316 -1.57 18.95 -22.06
C LEU A 316 -0.45 19.97 -21.84
N VAL A 317 0.13 20.49 -22.90
CA VAL A 317 1.31 21.39 -22.80
C VAL A 317 0.99 22.86 -23.05
N GLU A 318 -0.06 23.14 -23.83
CA GLU A 318 -0.53 24.50 -24.13
C GLU A 318 -1.93 24.42 -24.81
N PHE A 319 -2.71 25.50 -24.77
CA PHE A 319 -4.02 25.59 -25.45
C PHE A 319 -4.31 27.01 -25.94
N ALA A 320 -5.13 27.14 -26.98
CA ALA A 320 -5.55 28.44 -27.53
C ALA A 320 -7.06 28.64 -27.40
N ASN A 321 -7.48 29.80 -26.89
CA ASN A 321 -8.87 30.24 -26.99
C ASN A 321 -9.08 30.90 -28.37
N VAL A 322 -10.13 30.51 -29.10
CA VAL A 322 -10.36 30.94 -30.48
C VAL A 322 -11.85 31.25 -30.68
N GLU A 323 -12.18 32.51 -31.00
CA GLU A 323 -13.53 32.91 -31.39
C GLU A 323 -13.80 32.56 -32.86
N LEU A 324 -14.94 31.92 -33.14
CA LEU A 324 -15.40 31.59 -34.49
C LEU A 324 -16.91 31.81 -34.62
N GLY A 325 -17.34 32.43 -35.72
CA GLY A 325 -18.74 32.49 -36.11
C GLY A 325 -19.25 31.15 -36.65
N ALA A 326 -20.57 31.04 -36.79
CA ALA A 326 -21.23 29.82 -37.25
C ALA A 326 -20.88 29.51 -38.71
N GLY A 327 -19.95 28.57 -38.92
CA GLY A 327 -19.43 28.17 -40.23
C GLY A 327 -18.07 28.77 -40.58
N ASP A 328 -17.49 29.62 -39.73
CA ASP A 328 -16.15 30.16 -39.91
C ASP A 328 -15.06 29.14 -39.60
N SER A 329 -13.85 29.42 -40.11
CA SER A 329 -12.66 28.64 -39.79
C SER A 329 -11.41 29.53 -39.79
N THR A 330 -10.53 29.33 -38.81
CA THR A 330 -9.26 30.07 -38.70
C THR A 330 -8.10 29.13 -38.40
N THR A 331 -6.88 29.61 -38.62
CA THR A 331 -5.67 28.95 -38.12
C THR A 331 -5.44 29.42 -36.69
N ALA A 332 -5.20 28.47 -35.77
CA ALA A 332 -4.62 28.74 -34.47
C ALA A 332 -3.15 28.32 -34.51
N SER A 333 -2.29 29.19 -33.97
CA SER A 333 -0.87 28.95 -33.77
C SER A 333 -0.63 28.77 -32.27
N ILE A 334 0.11 27.74 -31.88
CA ILE A 334 0.44 27.45 -30.48
C ILE A 334 1.96 27.32 -30.32
N ASP A 335 2.51 28.17 -29.45
CA ASP A 335 3.93 28.26 -29.10
C ASP A 335 4.39 27.04 -28.29
N ILE A 336 5.30 26.23 -28.85
CA ILE A 336 5.94 25.13 -28.11
C ILE A 336 7.41 25.48 -27.89
N ARG A 337 7.80 25.58 -26.61
CA ARG A 337 9.20 25.81 -26.21
C ARG A 337 10.00 24.51 -26.35
N GLU A 338 11.25 24.61 -26.80
CA GLU A 338 12.13 23.47 -27.06
C GLU A 338 12.20 22.46 -25.90
N LYS A 339 12.27 22.92 -24.65
CA LYS A 339 12.26 22.03 -23.46
C LYS A 339 10.99 21.16 -23.32
N GLN A 340 9.85 21.60 -23.87
CA GLN A 340 8.60 20.81 -23.89
C GLN A 340 8.63 19.71 -24.97
N LEU A 341 9.66 19.69 -25.82
CA LEU A 341 9.96 18.65 -26.81
C LEU A 341 11.24 17.85 -26.47
N SER A 342 11.89 18.16 -25.34
CA SER A 342 13.08 17.47 -24.86
C SER A 342 12.76 16.41 -23.82
N PHE A 343 13.51 15.31 -23.84
CA PHE A 343 13.54 14.30 -22.79
C PHE A 343 14.98 14.16 -22.25
N TYR A 344 15.14 13.60 -21.07
CA TYR A 344 16.47 13.39 -20.48
C TYR A 344 17.04 12.04 -20.95
N ASN A 345 18.19 12.07 -21.63
CA ASN A 345 18.85 10.84 -22.09
C ASN A 345 19.91 10.40 -21.07
N VAL A 346 19.58 9.34 -20.32
CA VAL A 346 20.45 8.79 -19.26
C VAL A 346 21.83 8.33 -19.74
N ASN A 347 21.98 7.99 -21.04
CA ASN A 347 23.26 7.56 -21.61
C ASN A 347 24.19 8.74 -21.95
N THR A 348 23.66 9.95 -22.14
CA THR A 348 24.43 11.17 -22.44
C THR A 348 24.41 12.19 -21.29
N THR A 349 23.57 11.97 -20.28
CA THR A 349 23.36 12.83 -19.09
C THR A 349 22.87 14.25 -19.41
N ASP A 350 22.27 14.45 -20.58
CA ASP A 350 21.79 15.75 -21.07
C ASP A 350 20.35 15.66 -21.63
N TRP A 351 19.76 16.83 -21.92
CA TRP A 351 18.41 16.96 -22.46
C TRP A 351 18.42 16.92 -23.99
N GLU A 352 17.89 15.84 -24.57
CA GLU A 352 17.86 15.64 -26.02
C GLU A 352 16.49 15.99 -26.61
N LEU A 353 16.50 16.71 -27.73
CA LEU A 353 15.30 17.15 -28.46
C LEU A 353 14.73 16.03 -29.33
N ALA A 354 13.49 15.62 -29.08
CA ALA A 354 12.79 14.61 -29.86
C ALA A 354 12.53 15.07 -31.30
N LYS A 355 12.77 14.19 -32.28
CA LYS A 355 12.61 14.48 -33.72
C LYS A 355 11.56 13.54 -34.33
N ALA A 356 10.38 14.08 -34.65
CA ALA A 356 9.28 13.29 -35.19
C ALA A 356 9.30 13.15 -36.72
N THR A 357 8.71 12.06 -37.23
CA THR A 357 8.33 11.90 -38.64
C THR A 357 6.87 11.39 -38.74
N HIS A 358 6.17 11.66 -39.86
CA HIS A 358 4.72 11.42 -40.00
C HIS A 358 4.38 10.22 -40.92
N SER A 359 3.34 9.41 -40.60
CA SER A 359 2.03 9.43 -41.31
C SER A 359 1.09 8.19 -41.20
N LYS A 360 -0.10 8.40 -40.58
CA LYS A 360 -1.48 7.93 -40.95
C LYS A 360 -1.87 6.41 -41.10
N PRO A 361 -3.20 6.03 -41.06
CA PRO A 361 -3.66 4.84 -40.30
C PRO A 361 -4.63 3.81 -41.03
N PRO A 362 -5.86 3.40 -40.56
CA PRO A 362 -6.19 2.08 -39.94
C PRO A 362 -7.41 1.29 -40.55
N ILE A 363 -8.13 0.41 -39.76
CA ILE A 363 -9.53 -0.20 -39.89
C ILE A 363 -9.60 -1.74 -40.25
N PRO A 364 -10.49 -2.66 -39.71
CA PRO A 364 -11.22 -2.80 -38.40
C PRO A 364 -11.64 -4.28 -37.90
N VAL A 365 -12.44 -4.42 -36.79
CA VAL A 365 -13.55 -5.46 -36.53
C VAL A 365 -13.20 -6.96 -36.19
N ALA A 366 -13.96 -7.81 -35.43
CA ALA A 366 -14.97 -7.68 -34.33
C ALA A 366 -15.51 -9.04 -33.70
N PHE A 367 -15.96 -9.01 -32.42
CA PHE A 367 -17.05 -9.74 -31.66
C PHE A 367 -17.42 -11.27 -31.76
N ILE A 368 -17.74 -11.93 -30.59
CA ILE A 368 -19.05 -12.54 -30.16
C ILE A 368 -18.95 -13.29 -28.77
N MET A 369 -20.07 -13.65 -28.09
CA MET A 369 -20.21 -14.05 -26.65
C MET A 369 -20.97 -15.39 -26.33
N ARG A 370 -20.64 -16.04 -25.18
CA ARG A 370 -21.51 -16.77 -24.16
C ARG A 370 -22.25 -18.10 -24.56
N PRO A 371 -22.95 -18.86 -23.65
CA PRO A 371 -22.65 -19.28 -22.23
C PRO A 371 -23.11 -20.74 -21.77
N LEU A 372 -22.52 -21.30 -20.68
CA LEU A 372 -23.07 -22.26 -19.63
C LEU A 372 -23.83 -23.58 -20.06
N PRO A 373 -24.39 -24.48 -19.17
CA PRO A 373 -24.31 -24.70 -17.69
C PRO A 373 -24.14 -26.18 -17.14
N ILE A 374 -23.79 -26.30 -15.83
CA ILE A 374 -24.25 -27.28 -14.78
C ILE A 374 -24.11 -28.82 -14.94
N SER A 375 -23.28 -29.45 -14.08
CA SER A 375 -23.52 -30.70 -13.26
C SER A 375 -22.21 -31.13 -12.53
N LEU A 376 -22.10 -31.88 -11.40
CA LEU A 376 -22.86 -32.07 -10.13
C LEU A 376 -23.01 -33.58 -9.69
N ALA A 377 -22.71 -33.87 -8.41
CA ALA A 377 -22.84 -35.16 -7.67
C ALA A 377 -21.84 -36.30 -8.06
N ALA A 378 -21.46 -37.26 -7.19
CA ALA A 378 -21.87 -37.58 -5.80
C ALA A 378 -20.70 -38.17 -4.96
N VAL A 379 -20.86 -38.23 -3.63
CA VAL A 379 -19.90 -38.83 -2.67
C VAL A 379 -20.28 -40.27 -2.32
N THR A 380 -19.29 -41.17 -2.17
CA THR A 380 -19.45 -42.48 -1.52
C THR A 380 -18.34 -42.71 -0.50
N LEU A 381 -18.72 -42.86 0.78
CA LEU A 381 -17.82 -43.12 1.89
C LEU A 381 -17.71 -44.64 2.14
N LEU A 382 -16.51 -45.22 2.06
CA LEU A 382 -16.22 -46.55 2.58
C LEU A 382 -15.44 -46.43 3.89
N LEU A 383 -15.92 -47.05 4.96
CA LEU A 383 -15.09 -47.29 6.15
C LEU A 383 -14.15 -48.46 5.85
N VAL A 384 -12.85 -48.20 5.86
CA VAL A 384 -11.80 -49.23 5.89
C VAL A 384 -11.38 -49.44 7.34
N LEU A 385 -11.31 -50.70 7.77
CA LEU A 385 -10.70 -51.07 9.04
C LEU A 385 -9.20 -50.86 8.95
N VAL A 386 -8.69 -49.78 9.56
CA VAL A 386 -7.26 -49.51 9.66
C VAL A 386 -6.63 -50.57 10.57
N SER A 387 -5.83 -51.46 9.98
CA SER A 387 -4.86 -52.23 10.75
C SER A 387 -3.82 -51.25 11.31
N ALA A 388 -3.48 -51.37 12.60
CA ALA A 388 -2.36 -50.62 13.14
C ALA A 388 -1.09 -51.02 12.37
N THR A 389 -0.54 -50.09 11.60
CA THR A 389 0.77 -50.18 10.98
C THR A 389 1.84 -49.85 12.03
N ASP A 390 2.99 -50.50 11.95
CA ASP A 390 4.14 -50.13 12.77
C ASP A 390 4.51 -48.65 12.53
N PRO A 391 4.95 -47.90 13.56
CA PRO A 391 5.22 -46.47 13.43
C PRO A 391 6.35 -46.21 12.42
N PRO A 392 6.23 -45.17 11.56
CA PRO A 392 7.24 -44.89 10.55
C PRO A 392 8.60 -44.66 11.21
N THR A 393 9.58 -45.46 10.85
CA THR A 393 10.88 -45.52 11.53
C THR A 393 12.00 -45.27 10.54
N VAL A 394 12.99 -44.46 10.93
CA VAL A 394 14.17 -44.12 10.12
C VAL A 394 15.45 -44.32 10.93
N THR A 395 16.56 -44.56 10.23
CA THR A 395 17.90 -44.67 10.84
C THR A 395 18.80 -43.59 10.26
N VAL A 396 19.10 -42.59 11.08
CA VAL A 396 20.04 -41.51 10.78
C VAL A 396 21.45 -41.89 11.22
N LYS A 397 22.46 -41.07 10.90
CA LYS A 397 23.89 -41.33 11.20
C LYS A 397 24.17 -41.68 12.67
N ASN A 398 23.42 -41.09 13.60
CA ASN A 398 23.61 -41.29 15.04
C ASN A 398 22.77 -42.45 15.65
N GLY A 399 21.77 -42.97 14.94
CA GLY A 399 20.84 -43.98 15.47
C GLY A 399 19.45 -43.88 14.84
N SER A 400 18.47 -44.60 15.40
CA SER A 400 17.10 -44.61 14.86
C SER A 400 16.14 -43.68 15.59
N TYR A 401 15.10 -43.23 14.88
CA TYR A 401 13.94 -42.51 15.38
C TYR A 401 12.65 -43.18 14.88
N TYR A 402 11.61 -43.24 15.72
CA TYR A 402 10.24 -43.55 15.30
C TYR A 402 9.38 -42.27 15.34
N GLY A 403 8.66 -42.02 14.26
CA GLY A 403 7.75 -40.89 14.08
C GLY A 403 6.29 -41.29 14.21
N ALA A 404 5.40 -40.35 13.87
CA ALA A 404 3.96 -40.56 13.80
C ALA A 404 3.49 -40.64 12.33
N TYR A 405 2.55 -41.54 12.03
CA TYR A 405 1.80 -41.51 10.78
C TYR A 405 0.54 -40.64 10.95
N GLN A 406 0.36 -39.65 10.08
CA GLN A 406 -0.78 -38.74 10.10
C GLN A 406 -1.73 -39.09 8.94
N SER A 407 -2.91 -39.60 9.30
CA SER A 407 -3.86 -40.23 8.38
C SER A 407 -4.69 -39.28 7.52
N ASN A 408 -4.77 -38.00 7.87
CA ASN A 408 -5.62 -37.02 7.19
C ASN A 408 -4.93 -36.49 5.92
N TYR A 409 -3.60 -36.36 5.97
CA TYR A 409 -2.75 -35.96 4.84
C TYR A 409 -1.91 -37.11 4.27
N ASN A 410 -2.00 -38.33 4.81
CA ASN A 410 -1.17 -39.49 4.45
C ASN A 410 0.33 -39.15 4.49
N GLN A 411 0.80 -38.67 5.64
CA GLN A 411 2.19 -38.18 5.85
C GLN A 411 2.85 -38.86 7.05
N ASP A 412 4.18 -38.95 7.03
CA ASP A 412 4.98 -39.33 8.20
C ASP A 412 5.61 -38.07 8.81
N PHE A 413 5.49 -37.94 10.13
CA PHE A 413 6.04 -36.84 10.93
C PHE A 413 7.18 -37.36 11.81
N PHE A 414 8.33 -36.68 11.76
CA PHE A 414 9.46 -36.89 12.68
C PHE A 414 9.81 -35.55 13.30
N LEU A 415 9.45 -35.35 14.56
CA LEU A 415 9.41 -34.06 15.24
C LEU A 415 10.41 -34.01 16.40
N GLY A 416 10.86 -32.80 16.75
CA GLY A 416 11.67 -32.55 17.96
C GLY A 416 13.04 -33.23 17.98
N MET A 417 13.57 -33.67 16.85
CA MET A 417 14.86 -34.38 16.80
C MET A 417 16.01 -33.37 17.00
N PRO A 418 16.96 -33.57 17.93
CA PRO A 418 18.14 -32.70 18.03
C PRO A 418 19.03 -32.84 16.78
N TYR A 419 19.50 -31.72 16.24
CA TYR A 419 20.55 -31.69 15.21
C TYR A 419 21.92 -31.30 15.78
N ALA A 420 21.92 -30.53 16.87
CA ALA A 420 23.10 -30.11 17.63
C ALA A 420 23.12 -30.75 19.03
N GLN A 421 24.23 -30.59 19.74
CA GLN A 421 24.22 -30.70 21.20
C GLN A 421 23.41 -29.54 21.83
N PRO A 422 22.68 -29.78 22.93
CA PRO A 422 21.96 -28.72 23.64
C PRO A 422 22.89 -27.56 24.01
N PRO A 423 22.59 -26.29 23.66
CA PRO A 423 23.48 -25.15 23.86
C PRO A 423 23.43 -24.64 25.32
N VAL A 424 23.44 -25.56 26.28
CA VAL A 424 23.15 -25.31 27.70
C VAL A 424 24.41 -25.25 28.56
N GLY A 425 24.38 -24.42 29.61
CA GLY A 425 25.48 -24.32 30.58
C GLY A 425 26.77 -23.85 29.91
N ASP A 426 27.80 -24.69 29.86
CA ASP A 426 29.04 -24.32 29.18
C ASP A 426 28.89 -24.15 27.66
N LEU A 427 27.93 -24.82 27.00
CA LEU A 427 27.64 -24.62 25.58
C LEU A 427 26.82 -23.35 25.30
N ARG A 428 26.36 -22.64 26.35
CA ARG A 428 25.72 -21.33 26.21
C ARG A 428 26.75 -20.32 25.70
N PHE A 429 26.33 -19.43 24.79
CA PHE A 429 27.22 -18.47 24.12
C PHE A 429 28.45 -19.14 23.49
N ARG A 430 28.29 -20.32 22.89
CA ARG A 430 29.29 -20.98 22.04
C ARG A 430 28.70 -21.29 20.67
N ASN A 431 29.59 -21.40 19.68
CA ASN A 431 29.27 -21.98 18.38
C ASN A 431 28.69 -23.40 18.58
N PRO A 432 27.63 -23.78 17.83
CA PRO A 432 26.93 -25.02 18.07
C PRO A 432 27.78 -26.23 17.64
N GLU A 433 27.71 -27.31 18.42
CA GLU A 433 28.42 -28.56 18.12
C GLU A 433 27.47 -29.63 17.57
N PRO A 434 27.88 -30.45 16.58
CA PRO A 434 27.11 -31.62 16.14
C PRO A 434 26.98 -32.66 17.25
N LEU A 435 25.99 -33.55 17.12
CA LEU A 435 25.80 -34.69 18.01
C LEU A 435 27.00 -35.64 18.00
N ASN A 436 27.76 -35.64 19.10
CA ASN A 436 28.96 -36.45 19.33
C ASN A 436 28.69 -37.90 19.81
N SER A 437 27.43 -38.29 19.97
CA SER A 437 27.00 -39.57 20.54
C SER A 437 26.08 -40.36 19.62
N THR A 438 26.03 -41.69 19.80
CA THR A 438 25.18 -42.60 19.04
C THR A 438 24.35 -43.49 19.98
N TRP A 439 23.24 -44.03 19.48
CA TRP A 439 22.29 -44.83 20.28
C TRP A 439 21.73 -46.03 19.52
N SER A 440 21.42 -47.10 20.25
CA SER A 440 20.91 -48.38 19.71
C SER A 440 19.40 -48.55 19.77
N GLU A 441 18.73 -47.91 20.73
CA GLU A 441 17.27 -47.96 20.89
C GLU A 441 16.62 -46.78 20.16
N ALA A 442 15.58 -47.03 19.37
CA ALA A 442 14.94 -45.98 18.59
C ALA A 442 14.33 -44.89 19.50
N LYS A 443 14.72 -43.64 19.28
CA LYS A 443 14.20 -42.49 20.04
C LYS A 443 12.81 -42.09 19.54
N ASN A 444 12.02 -41.47 20.43
CA ASN A 444 10.76 -40.86 20.03
C ASN A 444 11.00 -39.63 19.16
N ALA A 445 10.18 -39.47 18.12
CA ALA A 445 10.05 -38.28 17.29
C ALA A 445 8.56 -38.01 16.93
N THR A 446 7.61 -38.32 17.81
CA THR A 446 6.16 -38.07 17.60
C THR A 446 5.70 -36.68 18.05
N GLU A 447 6.55 -35.91 18.71
CA GLU A 447 6.18 -34.66 19.40
C GLU A 447 7.15 -33.53 19.06
N TYR A 448 6.64 -32.30 18.89
CA TYR A 448 7.48 -31.12 18.76
C TYR A 448 8.27 -30.87 20.05
N SER A 449 9.50 -30.39 19.92
CA SER A 449 10.25 -29.86 21.07
C SER A 449 9.68 -28.52 21.52
N PRO A 450 10.14 -27.99 22.68
CA PRO A 450 10.07 -26.57 22.94
C PRO A 450 10.77 -25.73 21.85
N GLU A 451 10.44 -24.45 21.83
CA GLU A 451 11.09 -23.40 21.05
C GLU A 451 12.33 -22.88 21.78
N CYS A 452 13.18 -22.11 21.12
CA CYS A 452 14.26 -21.40 21.81
C CYS A 452 13.69 -20.23 22.64
N TYR A 453 14.45 -19.72 23.61
CA TYR A 453 14.06 -18.50 24.33
C TYR A 453 14.04 -17.29 23.39
N GLY A 454 12.83 -16.87 23.02
CA GLY A 454 12.51 -15.56 22.47
C GLY A 454 11.44 -14.84 23.29
N TYR A 455 10.99 -13.67 22.81
CA TYR A 455 10.04 -12.81 23.51
C TYR A 455 9.09 -12.13 22.51
N GLY A 456 7.79 -12.10 22.77
CA GLY A 456 6.82 -11.43 21.88
C GLY A 456 5.60 -12.29 21.57
N SER A 457 4.78 -11.85 20.61
CA SER A 457 3.48 -12.46 20.32
C SER A 457 3.60 -13.90 19.85
N ASP A 458 4.51 -14.19 18.92
CA ASP A 458 4.71 -15.54 18.38
C ASP A 458 5.12 -16.50 19.50
N GLN A 459 5.89 -16.00 20.48
CA GLN A 459 6.27 -16.79 21.64
C GLN A 459 5.11 -17.07 22.62
N TRP A 460 4.34 -16.04 23.00
CA TRP A 460 3.36 -16.17 24.08
C TRP A 460 1.98 -16.65 23.61
N VAL A 461 1.55 -16.42 22.36
CA VAL A 461 0.27 -16.98 21.86
C VAL A 461 0.31 -18.51 21.76
N LEU A 462 1.51 -19.07 21.52
CA LEU A 462 1.75 -20.52 21.44
C LEU A 462 2.02 -21.17 22.81
N GLY A 463 1.83 -20.42 23.90
CA GLY A 463 1.85 -20.90 25.28
C GLY A 463 3.19 -20.83 26.01
N ASN A 464 4.19 -20.09 25.51
CA ASN A 464 5.54 -20.00 26.08
C ASN A 464 6.20 -21.38 26.31
N VAL A 465 6.09 -22.29 25.34
CA VAL A 465 6.72 -23.62 25.39
C VAL A 465 8.19 -23.49 24.96
N ILE A 466 9.03 -22.91 25.83
CA ILE A 466 10.42 -22.53 25.55
C ILE A 466 11.44 -23.38 26.34
N SER A 467 12.66 -23.46 25.81
CA SER A 467 13.80 -24.14 26.42
C SER A 467 15.12 -23.54 25.94
N GLU A 468 16.19 -23.75 26.72
CA GLU A 468 17.57 -23.52 26.27
C GLU A 468 18.08 -24.74 25.47
N ASP A 469 17.62 -25.95 25.82
CA ASP A 469 17.71 -27.14 24.97
C ASP A 469 16.61 -27.08 23.90
N CYS A 470 16.91 -26.41 22.79
CA CYS A 470 15.94 -26.09 21.74
C CYS A 470 16.41 -26.38 20.30
N LEU A 471 17.68 -26.78 20.08
CA LEU A 471 18.28 -26.92 18.73
C LEU A 471 17.83 -28.19 18.01
N THR A 472 16.58 -28.16 17.57
CA THR A 472 15.86 -29.30 16.98
C THR A 472 15.39 -29.04 15.56
N ILE A 473 15.17 -30.16 14.86
CA ILE A 473 14.71 -30.24 13.48
C ILE A 473 13.48 -31.15 13.41
N ASN A 474 12.47 -30.69 12.68
CA ASN A 474 11.31 -31.49 12.29
C ASN A 474 11.45 -31.89 10.81
N VAL A 475 10.95 -33.07 10.46
CA VAL A 475 10.86 -33.56 9.08
C VAL A 475 9.45 -34.09 8.84
N VAL A 476 8.76 -33.54 7.85
CA VAL A 476 7.42 -33.95 7.40
C VAL A 476 7.53 -34.41 5.95
N ARG A 477 7.03 -35.60 5.66
CA ARG A 477 7.11 -36.21 4.31
C ARG A 477 5.80 -36.90 3.92
N PRO A 478 5.50 -37.05 2.61
CA PRO A 478 4.50 -38.01 2.15
C PRO A 478 4.79 -39.41 2.72
N SER A 479 3.77 -40.13 3.16
CA SER A 479 3.93 -41.51 3.64
C SER A 479 4.04 -42.49 2.46
N GLY A 480 4.68 -43.63 2.68
CA GLY A 480 4.80 -44.70 1.67
C GLY A 480 5.74 -44.38 0.50
N ILE A 481 6.73 -43.49 0.67
CA ILE A 481 7.78 -43.23 -0.32
C ILE A 481 8.46 -44.57 -0.70
N ALA A 482 8.46 -44.89 -2.00
CA ALA A 482 9.03 -46.12 -2.51
C ALA A 482 10.57 -46.16 -2.37
N GLU A 483 11.12 -47.35 -2.13
CA GLU A 483 12.56 -47.55 -1.97
C GLU A 483 13.35 -47.01 -3.17
N GLY A 484 14.41 -46.23 -2.88
CA GLY A 484 15.26 -45.60 -3.90
C GLY A 484 14.73 -44.28 -4.48
N VAL A 485 13.49 -43.88 -4.18
CA VAL A 485 13.00 -42.52 -4.50
C VAL A 485 13.72 -41.51 -3.60
N LYS A 486 14.20 -40.41 -4.19
CA LYS A 486 14.76 -39.27 -3.47
C LYS A 486 14.02 -37.97 -3.85
N LEU A 487 13.17 -37.49 -2.94
CA LEU A 487 12.38 -36.28 -3.13
C LEU A 487 13.22 -35.00 -2.94
N PRO A 488 12.89 -33.86 -3.57
CA PRO A 488 13.41 -32.55 -3.18
C PRO A 488 13.07 -32.20 -1.73
N VAL A 489 13.80 -31.26 -1.15
CA VAL A 489 13.67 -30.87 0.26
C VAL A 489 13.44 -29.37 0.35
N GLY A 490 12.38 -28.95 1.03
CA GLY A 490 12.13 -27.55 1.39
C GLY A 490 12.51 -27.33 2.84
N PHE A 491 13.53 -26.49 3.09
CA PHE A 491 14.10 -26.24 4.40
C PHE A 491 13.68 -24.87 4.93
N TRP A 492 12.78 -24.85 5.90
CA TRP A 492 12.19 -23.65 6.49
C TRP A 492 12.98 -23.11 7.67
N ILE A 493 13.28 -21.81 7.60
CA ILE A 493 13.80 -20.97 8.69
C ILE A 493 12.70 -19.95 9.01
N HIS A 494 12.20 -19.97 10.25
CA HIS A 494 11.09 -19.10 10.66
C HIS A 494 11.49 -17.63 10.77
N GLY A 495 10.49 -16.74 10.70
CA GLY A 495 10.61 -15.32 10.99
C GLY A 495 10.69 -15.01 12.49
N GLY A 496 10.18 -13.84 12.90
CA GLY A 496 10.16 -13.39 14.29
C GLY A 496 11.32 -12.45 14.66
N GLY A 497 11.84 -11.64 13.72
CA GLY A 497 12.77 -10.54 14.00
C GLY A 497 14.14 -10.92 14.60
N LEU A 498 14.55 -12.20 14.55
CA LEU A 498 15.66 -12.77 15.34
C LEU A 498 15.43 -12.70 16.87
N PHE A 499 14.20 -12.38 17.28
CA PHE A 499 13.77 -12.00 18.63
C PHE A 499 12.81 -13.05 19.22
N GLU A 500 12.03 -13.74 18.38
CA GLU A 500 11.05 -14.77 18.75
C GLU A 500 10.75 -15.79 17.64
N GLY A 501 9.79 -16.69 17.88
CA GLY A 501 9.30 -17.70 16.94
C GLY A 501 9.95 -19.08 17.09
N GLY A 502 9.45 -20.06 16.33
CA GLY A 502 9.97 -21.43 16.39
C GLY A 502 9.36 -22.42 15.39
N ASN A 503 9.94 -23.62 15.36
CA ASN A 503 9.68 -24.66 14.35
C ASN A 503 8.35 -25.42 14.49
N ARG A 504 7.64 -25.19 15.61
CA ARG A 504 6.35 -25.80 15.99
C ARG A 504 5.15 -24.89 15.74
N ASP A 505 5.37 -23.68 15.23
CA ASP A 505 4.30 -22.71 14.95
C ASP A 505 3.30 -23.25 13.91
N PRO A 506 2.02 -23.45 14.28
CA PRO A 506 1.00 -24.00 13.39
C PRO A 506 0.57 -23.07 12.25
N ARG A 507 1.05 -21.81 12.21
CA ARG A 507 0.89 -20.94 11.03
C ARG A 507 1.64 -21.52 9.82
N TYR A 508 2.77 -22.18 10.05
CA TYR A 508 3.60 -22.86 9.05
C TYR A 508 3.06 -24.27 8.74
N ASN A 509 1.86 -24.35 8.15
CA ASN A 509 1.13 -25.61 7.91
C ASN A 509 1.77 -26.48 6.81
N PHE A 510 2.88 -27.14 7.15
CA PHE A 510 3.65 -28.03 6.28
C PHE A 510 2.80 -29.10 5.60
N SER A 511 1.83 -29.66 6.30
CA SER A 511 1.02 -30.74 5.76
C SER A 511 0.15 -30.30 4.58
N ALA A 512 -0.43 -29.10 4.64
CA ALA A 512 -1.27 -28.57 3.58
C ALA A 512 -0.45 -28.23 2.31
N ILE A 513 0.71 -27.57 2.45
CA ILE A 513 1.60 -27.32 1.29
C ILE A 513 2.18 -28.61 0.69
N ILE A 514 2.57 -29.61 1.51
CA ILE A 514 3.09 -30.89 1.00
C ILE A 514 1.99 -31.71 0.31
N ASP A 515 0.74 -31.68 0.80
CA ASP A 515 -0.39 -32.37 0.17
C ASP A 515 -0.79 -31.73 -1.16
N GLU A 516 -1.00 -30.41 -1.19
CA GLU A 516 -1.34 -29.66 -2.40
C GLU A 516 -0.22 -29.76 -3.46
N ALA A 517 1.05 -29.76 -3.04
CA ALA A 517 2.20 -30.04 -3.90
C ALA A 517 2.20 -31.48 -4.42
N THR A 518 1.92 -32.47 -3.58
CA THR A 518 1.84 -33.88 -3.98
C THR A 518 0.69 -34.10 -4.98
N ALA A 519 -0.47 -33.47 -4.76
CA ALA A 519 -1.60 -33.44 -5.68
C ALA A 519 -1.30 -32.71 -7.00
N ALA A 520 -0.33 -31.78 -7.01
CA ALA A 520 0.22 -31.15 -8.21
C ALA A 520 1.30 -32.01 -8.92
N GLY A 521 1.61 -33.21 -8.43
CA GLY A 521 2.68 -34.06 -8.95
C GLY A 521 4.09 -33.62 -8.52
N LYS A 522 4.20 -32.79 -7.47
CA LYS A 522 5.43 -32.20 -6.93
C LYS A 522 5.70 -32.59 -5.47
N PRO A 523 5.73 -33.88 -5.10
CA PRO A 523 6.03 -34.29 -3.73
C PRO A 523 7.44 -33.84 -3.32
N PHE A 524 7.56 -33.22 -2.15
CA PHE A 524 8.81 -32.81 -1.51
C PHE A 524 8.77 -33.15 -0.02
N ILE A 525 9.92 -33.13 0.64
CA ILE A 525 10.04 -33.27 2.10
C ILE A 525 10.17 -31.88 2.71
N GLY A 526 9.28 -31.56 3.65
CA GLY A 526 9.39 -30.36 4.47
C GLY A 526 10.32 -30.59 5.67
N VAL A 527 11.16 -29.61 5.94
CA VAL A 527 12.05 -29.58 7.09
C VAL A 527 11.90 -28.22 7.78
N SER A 528 11.76 -28.19 9.11
CA SER A 528 11.76 -26.93 9.88
C SER A 528 12.71 -27.01 11.07
N ILE A 529 13.37 -25.90 11.38
CA ILE A 529 14.40 -25.83 12.43
C ILE A 529 14.12 -24.71 13.43
N ASN A 530 14.47 -24.94 14.69
CA ASN A 530 14.69 -23.86 15.66
C ASN A 530 16.12 -23.33 15.47
N TYR A 531 16.38 -22.11 15.90
CA TYR A 531 17.73 -21.57 16.09
C TYR A 531 17.73 -20.60 17.28
N ARG A 532 18.88 -20.31 17.90
CA ARG A 532 18.91 -19.39 19.05
C ARG A 532 18.53 -17.97 18.63
N LEU A 533 17.75 -17.32 19.48
CA LEU A 533 17.14 -16.00 19.29
C LEU A 533 17.62 -15.01 20.35
N HIS A 534 17.32 -13.73 20.17
CA HIS A 534 17.61 -12.65 21.09
C HIS A 534 19.09 -12.65 21.54
N GLY A 535 19.38 -12.22 22.76
CA GLY A 535 20.68 -12.36 23.39
C GLY A 535 21.21 -13.79 23.52
N PHE A 536 20.43 -14.86 23.31
CA PHE A 536 20.97 -16.22 23.27
C PHE A 536 21.63 -16.57 21.93
N GLY A 537 21.16 -15.95 20.82
CA GLY A 537 21.66 -16.16 19.46
C GLY A 537 22.50 -15.02 18.89
N PHE A 538 22.31 -13.80 19.40
CA PHE A 538 22.78 -12.55 18.79
C PHE A 538 23.31 -11.55 19.83
N LEU A 539 23.89 -12.04 20.94
CA LEU A 539 24.65 -11.20 21.87
C LEU A 539 25.83 -10.55 21.15
N TRP A 540 26.20 -9.34 21.56
CA TRP A 540 27.28 -8.57 20.95
C TRP A 540 28.05 -7.75 21.99
N GLY A 541 29.06 -7.01 21.55
CA GLY A 541 30.05 -6.33 22.40
C GLY A 541 31.45 -6.92 22.23
N SER A 542 32.47 -6.17 22.66
CA SER A 542 33.88 -6.45 22.41
C SER A 542 34.33 -7.80 22.99
N ASP A 543 33.84 -8.18 24.17
CA ASP A 543 34.09 -9.49 24.81
C ASP A 543 33.52 -10.66 23.98
N VAL A 544 32.47 -10.43 23.18
CA VAL A 544 31.81 -11.44 22.33
C VAL A 544 32.55 -11.56 20.98
N GLU A 545 33.02 -10.43 20.46
CA GLU A 545 33.85 -10.32 19.26
C GLU A 545 35.21 -11.02 19.47
N GLU A 546 35.96 -10.68 20.53
CA GLU A 546 37.26 -11.32 20.84
C GLU A 546 37.12 -12.84 21.08
N ALA A 547 35.99 -13.28 21.60
CA ALA A 547 35.70 -14.70 21.84
C ALA A 547 35.26 -15.48 20.58
N GLY A 548 34.93 -14.82 19.46
CA GLY A 548 34.52 -15.48 18.22
C GLY A 548 33.22 -16.30 18.32
N VAL A 549 32.27 -15.83 19.15
CA VAL A 549 30.98 -16.49 19.41
C VAL A 549 29.79 -15.61 18.97
N THR A 550 29.93 -15.05 17.78
CA THR A 550 29.02 -14.13 17.08
C THR A 550 28.01 -14.86 16.20
N ASN A 551 26.91 -14.19 15.83
CA ASN A 551 25.92 -14.70 14.84
C ASN A 551 25.44 -16.13 15.12
N LEU A 552 25.31 -16.53 16.39
CA LEU A 552 25.12 -17.92 16.81
C LEU A 552 23.84 -18.53 16.22
N GLY A 553 22.76 -17.75 16.09
CA GLY A 553 21.54 -18.21 15.42
C GLY A 553 21.75 -18.58 13.94
N PHE A 554 22.59 -17.85 13.18
CA PHE A 554 22.92 -18.22 11.80
C PHE A 554 23.86 -19.43 11.72
N ARG A 555 24.74 -19.59 12.72
CA ARG A 555 25.60 -20.77 12.86
C ARG A 555 24.82 -22.02 13.25
N ASP A 556 23.75 -21.88 14.05
CA ASP A 556 22.78 -22.93 14.37
C ASP A 556 22.08 -23.44 13.11
N GLN A 557 21.59 -22.52 12.26
CA GLN A 557 20.99 -22.85 10.97
C GLN A 557 21.99 -23.55 10.03
N ARG A 558 23.26 -23.09 9.98
CA ARG A 558 24.31 -23.70 9.15
C ARG A 558 24.57 -25.15 9.59
N LEU A 559 24.62 -25.41 10.90
CA LEU A 559 24.79 -26.77 11.42
C LEU A 559 23.58 -27.66 11.11
N ALA A 560 22.36 -27.13 11.16
CA ALA A 560 21.17 -27.87 10.76
C ALA A 560 21.17 -28.21 9.25
N LEU A 561 21.68 -27.34 8.39
CA LEU A 561 21.89 -27.64 6.97
C LEU A 561 22.91 -28.77 6.78
N HIS A 562 24.01 -28.79 7.53
CA HIS A 562 24.93 -29.93 7.55
C HIS A 562 24.25 -31.22 8.05
N TRP A 563 23.38 -31.15 9.07
CA TRP A 563 22.60 -32.31 9.52
C TRP A 563 21.68 -32.84 8.41
N VAL A 564 21.04 -31.96 7.64
CA VAL A 564 20.21 -32.34 6.48
C VAL A 564 21.05 -33.05 5.42
N GLN A 565 22.22 -32.49 5.06
CA GLN A 565 23.15 -33.13 4.12
C GLN A 565 23.58 -34.54 4.56
N GLU A 566 23.83 -34.75 5.86
CA GLU A 566 24.22 -36.05 6.40
C GLU A 566 23.07 -37.06 6.54
N ASN A 567 21.83 -36.61 6.78
CA ASN A 567 20.76 -37.48 7.28
C ASN A 567 19.48 -37.53 6.43
N ILE A 568 19.18 -36.53 5.59
CA ILE A 568 17.86 -36.43 4.93
C ILE A 568 17.57 -37.59 3.95
N ALA A 569 18.62 -38.25 3.45
CA ALA A 569 18.52 -39.46 2.64
C ALA A 569 17.80 -40.61 3.36
N ALA A 570 17.93 -40.73 4.70
CA ALA A 570 17.21 -41.73 5.49
C ALA A 570 15.69 -41.48 5.53
N PHE A 571 15.26 -40.25 5.29
CA PHE A 571 13.85 -39.86 5.22
C PHE A 571 13.27 -39.99 3.80
N GLY A 572 14.09 -40.34 2.79
CA GLY A 572 13.70 -40.36 1.38
C GLY A 572 13.92 -39.04 0.64
N GLY A 573 14.70 -38.12 1.20
CA GLY A 573 15.08 -36.86 0.56
C GLY A 573 16.33 -36.99 -0.32
N ASN A 574 16.56 -36.04 -1.24
CA ASN A 574 17.84 -35.86 -1.90
C ASN A 574 18.62 -34.70 -1.27
N PRO A 575 19.78 -34.93 -0.64
CA PRO A 575 20.66 -33.84 -0.17
C PRO A 575 21.06 -32.87 -1.31
N GLU A 576 21.20 -33.36 -2.54
CA GLU A 576 21.50 -32.55 -3.73
C GLU A 576 20.32 -31.65 -4.19
N LYS A 577 19.15 -31.73 -3.54
CA LYS A 577 17.93 -30.98 -3.89
C LYS A 577 17.28 -30.24 -2.72
N VAL A 578 18.10 -29.78 -1.78
CA VAL A 578 17.67 -28.83 -0.73
C VAL A 578 17.43 -27.45 -1.34
N THR A 579 16.26 -26.88 -1.08
CA THR A 579 15.92 -25.47 -1.30
C THR A 579 15.72 -24.83 0.07
N ILE A 580 16.51 -23.81 0.41
CA ILE A 580 16.33 -23.07 1.66
C ILE A 580 15.21 -22.04 1.51
N TRP A 581 14.45 -21.78 2.56
CA TRP A 581 13.22 -21.00 2.52
C TRP A 581 13.00 -20.33 3.86
N GLY A 582 12.62 -19.06 3.87
CA GLY A 582 12.29 -18.34 5.09
C GLY A 582 11.53 -17.05 4.82
N GLU A 583 10.90 -16.52 5.86
CA GLU A 583 10.17 -15.25 5.84
C GLU A 583 10.68 -14.31 6.94
N SER A 584 10.59 -12.99 6.73
CA SER A 584 11.04 -11.97 7.70
C SER A 584 12.53 -12.17 8.05
N ALA A 585 12.87 -12.26 9.33
CA ALA A 585 14.18 -12.66 9.83
C ALA A 585 14.66 -14.04 9.32
N GLY A 586 13.77 -14.93 8.93
CA GLY A 586 14.06 -16.17 8.20
C GLY A 586 14.42 -15.91 6.74
N GLY A 587 13.82 -14.90 6.09
CA GLY A 587 14.22 -14.40 4.78
C GLY A 587 15.60 -13.74 4.80
N TRP A 588 15.87 -12.92 5.82
CA TRP A 588 17.22 -12.43 6.13
C TRP A 588 18.20 -13.58 6.37
N SER A 589 17.79 -14.59 7.15
CA SER A 589 18.60 -15.78 7.43
C SER A 589 18.98 -16.53 6.16
N VAL A 590 18.04 -16.75 5.24
CA VAL A 590 18.31 -17.33 3.91
C VAL A 590 19.32 -16.46 3.13
N GLY A 591 19.15 -15.13 3.17
CA GLY A 591 20.14 -14.18 2.63
C GLY A 591 21.54 -14.37 3.22
N TYR A 592 21.67 -14.45 4.55
CA TYR A 592 22.96 -14.65 5.22
C TYR A 592 23.53 -16.07 4.99
N GLN A 593 22.73 -17.10 4.72
CA GLN A 593 23.22 -18.41 4.28
C GLN A 593 23.79 -18.38 2.85
N LEU A 594 23.27 -17.52 1.98
CA LEU A 594 23.80 -17.26 0.62
C LEU A 594 25.12 -16.45 0.65
N LEU A 595 25.28 -15.56 1.64
CA LEU A 595 26.51 -14.76 1.84
C LEU A 595 27.57 -15.43 2.72
N ALA A 596 27.22 -16.48 3.45
CA ALA A 596 28.04 -17.08 4.51
C ALA A 596 29.48 -17.37 4.04
N TYR A 597 30.45 -16.94 4.85
CA TYR A 597 31.88 -17.09 4.58
C TYR A 597 32.37 -16.44 3.26
N GLY A 598 31.72 -15.35 2.84
CA GLY A 598 32.04 -14.64 1.61
C GLY A 598 31.50 -15.35 0.36
N GLY A 599 30.31 -15.93 0.46
CA GLY A 599 29.65 -16.66 -0.62
C GLY A 599 30.17 -18.08 -0.84
N ARG A 600 30.73 -18.73 0.18
CA ARG A 600 31.33 -20.06 0.01
C ARG A 600 30.25 -21.13 -0.17
N ASP A 601 30.13 -21.62 -1.39
CA ASP A 601 29.29 -22.78 -1.72
C ASP A 601 29.88 -24.06 -1.12
N ASP A 602 29.30 -24.48 0.02
CA ASP A 602 29.58 -25.75 0.68
C ASP A 602 28.66 -26.90 0.16
N GLY A 603 27.88 -26.67 -0.90
CA GLY A 603 26.96 -27.65 -1.51
C GLY A 603 25.71 -27.95 -0.67
N LEU A 604 25.34 -27.08 0.26
CA LEU A 604 24.28 -27.34 1.26
C LEU A 604 22.86 -27.19 0.72
N PHE A 605 22.68 -26.43 -0.35
CA PHE A 605 21.42 -26.13 -1.01
C PHE A 605 21.66 -25.79 -2.48
N ARG A 606 20.61 -25.88 -3.31
CA ARG A 606 20.67 -25.64 -4.76
C ARG A 606 19.80 -24.47 -5.25
N GLY A 607 19.07 -23.84 -4.34
CA GLY A 607 18.10 -22.77 -4.60
C GLY A 607 17.62 -22.16 -3.28
N ALA A 608 17.10 -20.94 -3.31
CA ALA A 608 16.69 -20.21 -2.11
C ALA A 608 15.36 -19.43 -2.29
N ILE A 609 14.58 -19.34 -1.22
CA ILE A 609 13.32 -18.57 -1.16
C ILE A 609 13.41 -17.54 -0.02
N MET A 610 13.30 -16.26 -0.36
CA MET A 610 13.41 -15.13 0.58
C MET A 610 12.12 -14.31 0.58
N GLN A 611 11.23 -14.61 1.52
CA GLN A 611 9.99 -13.85 1.71
C GLN A 611 10.26 -12.68 2.65
N SER A 612 9.84 -11.48 2.28
CA SER A 612 9.81 -10.29 3.15
C SER A 612 11.13 -10.08 3.90
N GLY A 613 12.24 -10.17 3.17
CA GLY A 613 13.60 -10.07 3.69
C GLY A 613 14.63 -10.37 2.59
N ALA A 614 15.84 -9.83 2.72
CA ALA A 614 16.93 -10.01 1.76
C ALA A 614 18.31 -9.88 2.44
N PRO A 615 19.42 -10.31 1.80
CA PRO A 615 20.77 -10.10 2.30
C PRO A 615 21.25 -8.64 2.25
N ALA A 616 20.76 -7.84 1.30
CA ALA A 616 21.34 -6.54 0.91
C ALA A 616 21.07 -5.37 1.88
N HIS A 617 21.59 -5.45 3.09
CA HIS A 617 21.56 -4.34 4.06
C HIS A 617 22.82 -3.48 3.97
N GLY A 618 22.66 -2.18 4.25
CA GLY A 618 23.74 -1.19 4.26
C GLY A 618 24.48 -1.09 5.62
N PRO A 619 25.53 -0.25 5.72
CA PRO A 619 26.37 -0.14 6.91
C PRO A 619 25.61 0.17 8.21
N SER A 620 24.58 1.02 8.14
CA SER A 620 23.76 1.41 9.31
C SER A 620 22.98 0.26 9.96
N SER A 621 22.83 -0.88 9.28
CA SER A 621 22.23 -2.09 9.86
C SER A 621 23.20 -2.90 10.73
N TYR A 622 24.49 -2.56 10.75
CA TYR A 622 25.53 -3.29 11.48
C TYR A 622 26.20 -2.40 12.53
N THR A 623 25.87 -2.61 13.81
CA THR A 623 26.47 -1.85 14.92
C THR A 623 27.86 -2.39 15.27
N ASN A 624 28.86 -1.52 15.46
CA ASN A 624 30.20 -1.92 15.92
C ASN A 624 30.19 -2.43 17.38
N ALA A 625 30.97 -3.46 17.70
CA ALA A 625 31.06 -4.08 19.04
C ALA A 625 31.24 -3.04 20.16
N SER A 626 32.25 -2.17 20.03
CA SER A 626 32.56 -1.09 20.98
C SER A 626 31.47 -0.02 21.16
N THR A 627 30.50 0.06 20.23
CA THR A 627 29.30 0.91 20.37
C THR A 627 28.17 0.16 21.08
N TRP A 628 28.08 -1.15 20.87
CA TRP A 628 27.12 -2.02 21.55
C TRP A 628 27.50 -2.33 23.00
N ASP A 629 28.78 -2.17 23.37
CA ASP A 629 29.32 -2.43 24.72
C ASP A 629 28.52 -1.79 25.87
N VAL A 630 27.82 -0.68 25.66
CA VAL A 630 26.93 -0.10 26.69
C VAL A 630 25.82 -1.09 27.11
N TYR A 631 25.25 -1.83 26.16
CA TYR A 631 24.23 -2.84 26.42
C TYR A 631 24.84 -4.10 27.03
N TYR A 632 25.99 -4.54 26.54
CA TYR A 632 26.72 -5.68 27.11
C TYR A 632 27.06 -5.44 28.58
N ASN A 633 27.60 -4.26 28.91
CA ASN A 633 27.92 -3.84 30.28
C ASN A 633 26.68 -3.82 31.18
N ASN A 634 25.55 -3.29 30.71
CA ASN A 634 24.29 -3.32 31.45
C ASN A 634 23.81 -4.76 31.74
N ILE A 635 23.92 -5.67 30.76
CA ILE A 635 23.53 -7.08 30.88
C ILE A 635 24.43 -7.80 31.90
N ILE A 636 25.76 -7.63 31.82
CA ILE A 636 26.68 -8.27 32.78
C ILE A 636 26.61 -7.64 34.19
N GLU A 637 26.24 -6.37 34.34
CA GLU A 637 25.97 -5.79 35.66
C GLU A 637 24.71 -6.41 36.27
N ALA A 638 23.61 -6.48 35.52
CA ALA A 638 22.37 -7.12 35.96
C ALA A 638 22.57 -8.62 36.31
N ALA A 639 23.45 -9.31 35.57
CA ALA A 639 23.84 -10.70 35.84
C ALA A 639 24.86 -10.87 36.99
N ASN A 640 25.33 -9.79 37.62
CA ASN A 640 26.42 -9.77 38.62
C ASN A 640 27.78 -10.30 38.09
N CYS A 641 27.97 -10.29 36.77
CA CYS A 641 29.15 -10.77 36.06
C CYS A 641 30.21 -9.69 35.75
N SER A 642 29.93 -8.41 36.00
CA SER A 642 30.82 -7.26 35.73
C SER A 642 32.18 -7.26 36.48
N SER A 643 32.40 -8.20 37.40
CA SER A 643 33.69 -8.39 38.11
C SER A 643 34.37 -9.74 37.85
N ALA A 644 33.84 -10.55 36.92
CA ALA A 644 34.44 -11.81 36.51
C ALA A 644 35.70 -11.58 35.63
N MET A 645 36.65 -12.52 35.67
CA MET A 645 37.81 -12.50 34.75
C MET A 645 37.44 -12.84 33.30
N SER A 646 36.26 -13.42 33.10
CA SER A 646 35.64 -13.74 31.82
C SER A 646 34.14 -13.55 32.03
N THR A 647 33.59 -12.53 31.38
CA THR A 647 32.18 -12.13 31.50
C THR A 647 31.27 -13.22 30.91
N LEU A 648 31.63 -13.74 29.74
CA LEU A 648 30.96 -14.87 29.08
C LEU A 648 30.95 -16.15 29.94
N ASP A 649 32.07 -16.50 30.58
CA ASP A 649 32.09 -17.70 31.46
C ASP A 649 31.23 -17.52 32.71
N CYS A 650 31.06 -16.28 33.19
CA CYS A 650 30.09 -15.98 34.24
C CYS A 650 28.63 -16.09 33.70
N LEU A 651 28.34 -15.51 32.53
CA LEU A 651 27.01 -15.60 31.89
C LEU A 651 26.60 -17.05 31.57
N ARG A 652 27.55 -17.96 31.32
CA ARG A 652 27.34 -19.42 31.21
C ARG A 652 26.86 -20.09 32.50
N GLN A 653 27.13 -19.51 33.67
CA GLN A 653 26.75 -20.07 34.98
C GLN A 653 25.47 -19.46 35.58
N VAL A 654 24.94 -18.38 35.00
CA VAL A 654 23.69 -17.74 35.47
C VAL A 654 22.50 -18.72 35.28
N PRO A 655 21.59 -18.89 36.25
CA PRO A 655 20.38 -19.67 36.06
C PRO A 655 19.57 -19.15 34.86
N ILE A 656 18.99 -20.05 34.06
CA ILE A 656 18.32 -19.65 32.81
C ILE A 656 17.12 -18.72 33.05
N ASP A 657 16.36 -18.92 34.11
CA ASP A 657 15.22 -18.07 34.47
C ASP A 657 15.67 -16.64 34.84
N ASP A 658 16.78 -16.50 35.58
CA ASP A 658 17.36 -15.20 35.94
C ASP A 658 17.91 -14.46 34.71
N LEU A 659 18.64 -15.18 33.85
CA LEU A 659 19.20 -14.64 32.60
C LEU A 659 18.09 -14.23 31.61
N SER A 660 17.05 -15.06 31.48
CA SER A 660 15.88 -14.77 30.66
C SER A 660 15.07 -13.59 31.20
N ALA A 661 14.98 -13.44 32.53
CA ALA A 661 14.38 -12.26 33.15
C ALA A 661 15.18 -10.98 32.90
N ILE A 662 16.51 -11.04 32.85
CA ILE A 662 17.38 -9.90 32.46
C ILE A 662 17.13 -9.52 30.99
N PHE A 663 17.12 -10.51 30.09
CA PHE A 663 16.85 -10.29 28.67
C PHE A 663 15.43 -9.77 28.39
N ASN A 664 14.43 -10.19 29.17
CA ASN A 664 13.05 -9.70 29.07
C ASN A 664 12.78 -8.41 29.88
N SER A 665 13.83 -7.60 30.14
CA SER A 665 13.72 -6.38 30.97
C SER A 665 14.23 -5.14 30.24
N SER A 666 13.98 -3.96 30.83
CA SER A 666 14.49 -2.67 30.34
C SER A 666 16.02 -2.56 30.30
N VAL A 667 16.75 -3.52 30.87
CA VAL A 667 18.22 -3.64 30.73
C VAL A 667 18.60 -3.99 29.28
N ALA A 668 17.82 -4.86 28.63
CA ALA A 668 18.07 -5.36 27.28
C ALA A 668 17.08 -4.84 26.23
N SER A 669 15.89 -4.35 26.61
CA SER A 669 14.86 -3.86 25.67
C SER A 669 15.23 -2.59 24.88
N SER A 670 16.43 -2.05 25.08
CA SER A 670 17.00 -0.93 24.30
C SER A 670 18.20 -1.36 23.44
N ALA A 671 18.60 -2.64 23.51
CA ALA A 671 19.68 -3.22 22.75
C ALA A 671 19.13 -3.87 21.47
N SER A 672 19.69 -3.49 20.31
CA SER A 672 19.33 -4.14 19.05
C SER A 672 20.08 -5.48 18.93
N PHE A 673 19.35 -6.59 19.00
CA PHE A 673 19.88 -7.93 18.74
C PHE A 673 19.73 -8.22 17.24
N SER A 674 20.83 -8.10 16.50
CA SER A 674 20.83 -7.95 15.04
C SER A 674 22.01 -8.69 14.40
N PRO A 675 22.04 -8.87 13.06
CA PRO A 675 23.22 -9.37 12.35
C PRO A 675 24.44 -8.48 12.62
N VAL A 676 25.62 -9.09 12.77
CA VAL A 676 26.88 -8.35 12.99
C VAL A 676 27.94 -8.80 11.99
N ILE A 677 28.75 -7.87 11.49
CA ILE A 677 29.93 -8.20 10.69
C ILE A 677 30.99 -8.76 11.65
N ASP A 678 31.30 -10.05 11.52
CA ASP A 678 32.22 -10.77 12.42
C ASP A 678 33.52 -11.22 11.73
N GLY A 679 33.69 -10.89 10.44
CA GLY A 679 34.89 -11.22 9.66
C GLY A 679 35.03 -12.71 9.30
N ASP A 680 34.07 -13.56 9.70
CA ASP A 680 34.09 -15.01 9.45
C ASP A 680 32.81 -15.46 8.72
N PHE A 681 31.66 -15.42 9.38
CA PHE A 681 30.36 -15.80 8.80
C PHE A 681 29.80 -14.64 7.98
N ILE A 682 29.80 -13.42 8.52
CA ILE A 682 29.46 -12.18 7.83
C ILE A 682 30.73 -11.35 7.71
N GLN A 683 31.32 -11.30 6.51
CA GLN A 683 32.67 -10.75 6.30
C GLN A 683 32.70 -9.25 5.95
N ASP A 684 31.58 -8.72 5.44
CA ASP A 684 31.36 -7.32 5.06
C ASP A 684 29.83 -7.08 5.04
N THR A 685 29.36 -5.88 4.73
CA THR A 685 27.93 -5.60 4.51
C THR A 685 27.37 -6.48 3.39
N GLY A 686 26.08 -6.84 3.48
CA GLY A 686 25.46 -7.66 2.44
C GLY A 686 25.51 -7.02 1.06
N ALA A 687 25.38 -5.70 0.97
CA ALA A 687 25.52 -4.97 -0.29
C ALA A 687 26.95 -5.03 -0.88
N ASN A 688 28.00 -4.94 -0.06
CA ASN A 688 29.38 -5.11 -0.52
C ASN A 688 29.63 -6.54 -1.01
N LEU A 689 29.17 -7.56 -0.28
CA LEU A 689 29.36 -8.96 -0.67
C LEU A 689 28.67 -9.28 -2.00
N LEU A 690 27.43 -8.81 -2.22
CA LEU A 690 26.74 -8.97 -3.50
C LEU A 690 27.47 -8.27 -4.65
N LYS A 691 27.85 -7.00 -4.47
CA LYS A 691 28.59 -6.18 -5.44
C LYS A 691 29.95 -6.76 -5.85
N ASN A 692 30.55 -7.57 -4.99
CA ASN A 692 31.84 -8.22 -5.21
C ASN A 692 31.71 -9.67 -5.75
N GLU A 693 30.52 -10.14 -6.12
CA GLU A 693 30.25 -11.54 -6.52
C GLU A 693 30.55 -12.56 -5.40
N GLN A 694 30.45 -12.15 -4.13
CA GLN A 694 30.72 -12.96 -2.94
C GLN A 694 29.43 -13.59 -2.38
N PHE A 695 28.69 -14.31 -3.23
CA PHE A 695 27.46 -15.01 -2.85
C PHE A 695 27.31 -16.36 -3.58
N VAL A 696 26.52 -17.28 -3.01
CA VAL A 696 26.27 -18.59 -3.60
C VAL A 696 25.33 -18.48 -4.80
N HIS A 697 25.83 -18.77 -6.00
CA HIS A 697 25.13 -18.67 -7.28
C HIS A 697 24.08 -19.78 -7.49
N VAL A 698 22.96 -19.68 -6.79
CA VAL A 698 21.78 -20.53 -6.96
C VAL A 698 20.54 -19.72 -7.37
N PRO A 699 19.55 -20.31 -8.06
CA PRO A 699 18.29 -19.64 -8.35
C PRO A 699 17.59 -19.14 -7.09
N ILE A 700 16.93 -17.98 -7.18
CA ILE A 700 16.13 -17.42 -6.09
C ILE A 700 14.68 -17.13 -6.48
N LEU A 701 13.79 -17.25 -5.50
CA LEU A 701 12.45 -16.68 -5.51
C LEU A 701 12.35 -15.74 -4.30
N HIS A 702 11.97 -14.48 -4.49
CA HIS A 702 11.85 -13.52 -3.39
C HIS A 702 10.70 -12.55 -3.57
N GLY A 703 10.33 -11.83 -2.51
CA GLY A 703 9.33 -10.78 -2.58
C GLY A 703 9.03 -10.15 -1.24
N GLN A 704 7.93 -9.42 -1.17
CA GLN A 704 7.42 -8.76 0.03
C GLN A 704 5.92 -8.45 -0.10
N ASN A 705 5.29 -7.99 0.98
CA ASN A 705 3.90 -7.54 1.03
C ASN A 705 3.82 -6.03 0.73
N HIS A 706 2.87 -5.58 -0.10
CA HIS A 706 2.87 -4.22 -0.68
C HIS A 706 2.97 -3.09 0.37
N ASP A 707 2.44 -3.31 1.58
CA ASP A 707 2.38 -2.34 2.66
C ASP A 707 3.31 -2.67 3.86
N GLU A 708 4.43 -3.39 3.65
CA GLU A 708 5.44 -3.79 4.67
C GLU A 708 5.63 -2.77 5.80
N GLY A 709 5.88 -1.51 5.44
CA GLY A 709 6.23 -0.45 6.40
C GLY A 709 5.12 -0.05 7.37
N THR A 710 3.92 -0.61 7.29
CA THR A 710 2.91 -0.51 8.36
C THR A 710 3.30 -1.30 9.62
N ALA A 711 4.14 -2.33 9.49
CA ALA A 711 4.72 -3.07 10.61
C ALA A 711 5.96 -2.37 11.22
N PHE A 712 6.69 -1.58 10.43
CA PHE A 712 7.98 -0.99 10.80
C PHE A 712 7.95 0.54 11.00
N GLY A 713 6.87 1.21 10.59
CA GLY A 713 6.72 2.66 10.65
C GLY A 713 6.22 3.17 12.01
N ALA A 714 6.70 4.35 12.41
CA ALA A 714 6.24 5.02 13.62
C ALA A 714 4.81 5.56 13.50
N TRP A 715 3.98 5.28 14.50
CA TRP A 715 2.62 5.80 14.63
C TRP A 715 2.61 7.17 15.34
N GLY A 716 1.64 8.03 15.02
CA GLY A 716 1.42 9.33 15.65
C GLY A 716 2.20 10.50 15.04
N VAL A 717 3.00 10.28 13.98
CA VAL A 717 3.81 11.34 13.34
C VAL A 717 2.89 12.31 12.59
N ASN A 718 3.00 13.61 12.93
CA ASN A 718 1.90 14.55 12.73
C ASN A 718 2.25 15.88 12.03
N SER A 719 3.52 16.10 11.68
CA SER A 719 3.99 17.24 10.90
C SER A 719 5.25 16.88 10.12
N SER A 720 5.60 17.64 9.08
CA SER A 720 6.85 17.46 8.33
C SER A 720 8.09 17.57 9.22
N ASP A 721 8.04 18.44 10.24
CA ASP A 721 9.12 18.59 11.22
C ASP A 721 9.28 17.30 12.05
N ALA A 722 8.17 16.74 12.56
CA ALA A 722 8.19 15.48 13.29
C ALA A 722 8.54 14.26 12.41
N TYR A 723 8.37 14.37 11.09
CA TYR A 723 8.85 13.38 10.13
C TYR A 723 10.37 13.46 9.92
N LEU A 724 10.96 14.67 9.94
CA LEU A 724 12.42 14.83 9.96
C LEU A 724 13.00 14.31 11.29
N ASP A 725 12.39 14.65 12.44
CA ASP A 725 12.77 14.10 13.75
C ASP A 725 12.74 12.56 13.76
N TYR A 726 11.74 11.96 13.11
CA TYR A 726 11.65 10.51 12.92
C TYR A 726 12.78 9.96 12.04
N LEU A 727 13.09 10.60 10.91
CA LEU A 727 14.18 10.15 10.04
C LEU A 727 15.55 10.25 10.73
N GLU A 728 15.80 11.29 11.54
CA GLU A 728 17.03 11.37 12.35
C GLU A 728 17.06 10.30 13.45
N LEU A 729 15.92 9.94 14.05
CA LEU A 729 15.81 8.81 14.98
C LEU A 729 16.12 7.46 14.30
N MET A 730 15.81 7.32 13.00
CA MET A 730 16.19 6.17 12.17
C MET A 730 17.68 6.22 11.73
N SER A 731 18.53 6.98 12.43
CA SER A 731 19.98 7.10 12.23
C SER A 731 20.45 7.71 10.90
N ASN A 732 19.59 8.48 10.24
CA ASN A 732 19.99 9.34 9.11
C ASN A 732 20.54 10.67 9.66
N THR A 733 21.47 11.32 8.97
CA THR A 733 21.85 12.71 9.33
C THR A 733 20.75 13.70 8.94
N ALA A 734 20.77 14.92 9.49
CA ALA A 734 19.82 15.98 9.12
C ALA A 734 19.83 16.34 7.61
N GLU A 735 20.95 16.14 6.91
CA GLU A 735 21.06 16.33 5.46
C GLU A 735 20.41 15.16 4.70
N GLU A 736 20.63 13.93 5.15
CA GLU A 736 19.96 12.74 4.61
C GLU A 736 18.44 12.77 4.89
N ALA A 737 18.03 13.19 6.08
CA ALA A 737 16.62 13.35 6.45
C ALA A 737 15.91 14.39 5.56
N ALA A 738 16.58 15.48 5.19
CA ALA A 738 16.06 16.44 4.24
C ALA A 738 15.89 15.84 2.83
N ILE A 739 16.87 15.08 2.33
CA ILE A 739 16.77 14.42 1.01
C ILE A 739 15.66 13.35 1.03
N LEU A 740 15.58 12.54 2.09
CA LEU A 740 14.52 11.57 2.33
C LEU A 740 13.13 12.24 2.44
N ALA A 741 13.05 13.46 2.94
CA ALA A 741 11.81 14.23 2.94
C ALA A 741 11.40 14.73 1.55
N ASP A 742 12.33 14.98 0.64
CA ASP A 742 12.02 15.33 -0.76
C ASP A 742 11.62 14.09 -1.60
N VAL A 743 12.35 12.96 -1.47
CA VAL A 743 12.06 11.73 -2.27
C VAL A 743 10.91 10.88 -1.73
N TYR A 744 10.57 11.00 -0.44
CA TYR A 744 9.27 10.60 0.11
C TYR A 744 8.46 11.88 0.41
N PRO A 745 7.78 12.48 -0.58
CA PRO A 745 7.07 13.74 -0.40
C PRO A 745 5.79 13.56 0.43
N ASP A 746 5.27 14.67 0.97
CA ASP A 746 4.03 14.68 1.77
C ASP A 746 2.75 14.62 0.91
N ILE A 747 2.63 13.56 0.11
CA ILE A 747 1.53 13.30 -0.83
C ILE A 747 0.86 11.96 -0.43
N PRO A 748 -0.27 11.99 0.32
CA PRO A 748 -0.93 10.79 0.84
C PRO A 748 -1.34 9.77 -0.25
N GLU A 749 -1.61 10.25 -1.46
CA GLU A 749 -2.07 9.48 -2.61
C GLU A 749 -1.02 8.50 -3.16
N ILE A 750 0.27 8.72 -2.87
CA ILE A 750 1.38 7.82 -3.26
C ILE A 750 2.07 7.14 -2.07
N GLY A 751 1.60 7.40 -0.84
CA GLY A 751 2.10 6.78 0.38
C GLY A 751 1.49 5.40 0.67
N ILE A 752 2.08 4.70 1.64
CA ILE A 752 1.75 3.34 2.09
C ILE A 752 1.06 3.43 3.47
N PRO A 753 -0.05 2.72 3.76
CA PRO A 753 -0.62 1.65 2.97
C PRO A 753 -1.43 2.13 1.77
N GLY A 754 -1.32 1.42 0.65
CA GLY A 754 -2.08 1.70 -0.57
C GLY A 754 -3.60 1.59 -0.35
N THR A 755 -4.03 0.76 0.60
CA THR A 755 -5.43 0.61 1.02
C THR A 755 -6.01 1.82 1.75
N LEU A 756 -5.19 2.72 2.29
CA LEU A 756 -5.68 3.93 2.96
C LEU A 756 -5.75 5.09 1.95
N HIS A 757 -6.96 5.49 1.58
CA HIS A 757 -7.18 6.63 0.69
C HIS A 757 -7.19 7.96 1.46
N GLY A 758 -6.52 8.98 0.90
CA GLY A 758 -6.39 10.29 1.51
C GLY A 758 -5.47 10.33 2.74
N ARG A 759 -5.59 11.39 3.54
CA ARG A 759 -4.73 11.68 4.70
C ARG A 759 -5.40 11.23 6.02
N PRO A 760 -4.67 10.55 6.93
CA PRO A 760 -5.13 10.36 8.31
C PRO A 760 -5.33 11.71 9.02
N THR A 761 -6.36 11.84 9.85
CA THR A 761 -6.53 13.03 10.68
C THR A 761 -5.43 13.08 11.76
N SER A 762 -5.06 14.28 12.23
CA SER A 762 -3.95 14.44 13.17
C SER A 762 -4.26 14.01 14.61
N ASP A 763 -5.54 13.82 14.93
CA ASP A 763 -6.04 13.21 16.16
C ASP A 763 -6.19 11.69 16.07
N SER A 764 -5.99 11.09 14.89
CA SER A 764 -5.92 9.64 14.74
C SER A 764 -4.63 9.06 15.35
N LEU A 765 -4.66 7.80 15.78
CA LEU A 765 -3.47 7.09 16.28
C LEU A 765 -2.37 6.96 15.22
N ALA A 766 -2.73 6.93 13.94
CA ALA A 766 -1.79 6.87 12.82
C ALA A 766 -0.97 8.17 12.70
N GLY A 767 -1.64 9.32 12.79
CA GLY A 767 -1.03 10.64 12.60
C GLY A 767 -0.94 11.07 11.13
N SER A 768 -0.92 12.39 10.89
CA SER A 768 -1.10 12.98 9.56
C SER A 768 -0.01 12.63 8.52
N GLN A 769 1.18 12.18 8.97
CA GLN A 769 2.31 11.77 8.12
C GLN A 769 2.46 10.24 8.03
N PHE A 770 1.60 9.44 8.67
CA PHE A 770 1.71 7.97 8.71
C PHE A 770 2.00 7.35 7.33
N LYS A 771 1.27 7.80 6.31
CA LYS A 771 1.40 7.28 4.94
C LYS A 771 2.79 7.44 4.32
N ARG A 772 3.55 8.41 4.81
CA ARG A 772 4.91 8.77 4.38
C ARG A 772 5.95 7.99 5.20
N VAL A 773 5.72 7.89 6.52
CA VAL A 773 6.52 7.09 7.46
C VAL A 773 6.55 5.62 7.03
N CYS A 774 5.40 5.03 6.73
CA CYS A 774 5.33 3.63 6.29
C CYS A 774 5.90 3.43 4.88
N ALA A 775 5.84 4.42 3.99
CA ALA A 775 6.52 4.32 2.68
C ALA A 775 8.05 4.25 2.85
N TYR A 776 8.63 5.14 3.67
CA TYR A 776 10.06 5.09 4.00
C TYR A 776 10.44 3.78 4.71
N ALA A 777 9.71 3.39 5.77
CA ALA A 777 10.07 2.24 6.58
C ALA A 777 10.01 0.92 5.78
N GLY A 778 8.98 0.74 4.95
CA GLY A 778 8.88 -0.44 4.08
C GLY A 778 10.00 -0.50 3.04
N ASP A 779 10.37 0.65 2.45
CA ASP A 779 11.45 0.70 1.47
C ASP A 779 12.81 0.44 2.11
N ALA A 780 13.10 1.05 3.27
CA ALA A 780 14.35 0.91 3.99
C ALA A 780 14.61 -0.54 4.47
N TYR A 781 13.59 -1.20 5.04
CA TYR A 781 13.76 -2.55 5.60
C TYR A 781 13.55 -3.68 4.58
N MET A 782 12.70 -3.50 3.56
CA MET A 782 12.24 -4.63 2.72
C MET A 782 12.34 -4.37 1.22
N HIS A 783 11.71 -3.33 0.68
CA HIS A 783 11.66 -3.18 -0.79
C HIS A 783 13.04 -2.85 -1.40
N ALA A 784 13.86 -2.00 -0.78
CA ALA A 784 15.18 -1.65 -1.31
C ALA A 784 16.19 -2.81 -1.18
N PRO A 785 16.32 -3.51 -0.03
CA PRO A 785 17.16 -4.72 0.05
C PRO A 785 16.74 -5.82 -0.93
N ARG A 786 15.42 -6.02 -1.15
CA ARG A 786 14.93 -6.96 -2.16
C ARG A 786 15.33 -6.52 -3.57
N ARG A 787 15.08 -5.26 -3.97
CA ARG A 787 15.40 -4.77 -5.32
C ARG A 787 16.90 -4.91 -5.61
N TYR A 788 17.76 -4.51 -4.68
CA TYR A 788 19.22 -4.64 -4.84
C TYR A 788 19.65 -6.10 -5.02
N THR A 789 19.01 -7.03 -4.30
CA THR A 789 19.25 -8.48 -4.45
C THR A 789 18.79 -8.98 -5.82
N ALA A 790 17.66 -8.52 -6.35
CA ALA A 790 17.16 -8.86 -7.69
C ALA A 790 18.11 -8.36 -8.79
N GLU A 791 18.54 -7.11 -8.69
CA GLU A 791 19.47 -6.46 -9.60
C GLU A 791 20.85 -7.13 -9.59
N SER A 792 21.35 -7.52 -8.41
CA SER A 792 22.60 -8.28 -8.25
C SER A 792 22.52 -9.64 -8.94
N TRP A 793 21.48 -10.44 -8.67
CA TRP A 793 21.31 -11.74 -9.33
C TRP A 793 21.24 -11.63 -10.86
N ALA A 794 20.46 -10.65 -11.36
CA ALA A 794 20.35 -10.38 -12.79
C ALA A 794 21.69 -9.96 -13.42
N ALA A 795 22.46 -9.08 -12.76
CA ALA A 795 23.77 -8.62 -13.25
C ALA A 795 24.79 -9.78 -13.38
N HIS A 796 24.74 -10.76 -12.48
CA HIS A 796 25.59 -11.96 -12.52
C HIS A 796 24.97 -13.12 -13.33
N ASN A 797 23.84 -12.91 -14.03
CA ASN A 797 23.13 -13.90 -14.85
C ASN A 797 22.68 -15.15 -14.05
N VAL A 798 22.27 -14.95 -12.79
CA VAL A 798 21.73 -16.01 -11.92
C VAL A 798 20.22 -15.82 -11.77
N THR A 799 19.45 -16.89 -11.98
CA THR A 799 17.98 -16.84 -12.04
C THR A 799 17.35 -16.25 -10.79
N SER A 800 16.45 -15.28 -10.98
CA SER A 800 15.71 -14.59 -9.93
C SER A 800 14.24 -14.44 -10.30
N TYR A 801 13.34 -14.70 -9.36
CA TYR A 801 11.89 -14.51 -9.50
C TYR A 801 11.39 -13.58 -8.39
N SER A 802 11.00 -12.35 -8.74
CA SER A 802 10.54 -11.34 -7.77
C SER A 802 9.00 -11.28 -7.67
N TYR A 803 8.44 -11.07 -6.47
CA TYR A 803 7.02 -10.80 -6.26
C TYR A 803 6.71 -9.61 -5.34
N VAL A 804 5.46 -9.12 -5.46
CA VAL A 804 4.76 -8.28 -4.50
C VAL A 804 3.45 -8.96 -4.11
N PHE A 805 3.08 -8.97 -2.84
CA PHE A 805 1.79 -9.48 -2.37
C PHE A 805 0.88 -8.33 -1.97
N ASN A 806 -0.21 -8.12 -2.70
CA ASN A 806 -1.13 -6.99 -2.55
C ASN A 806 -2.54 -7.48 -2.17
N VAL A 807 -2.68 -8.05 -0.96
CA VAL A 807 -3.96 -8.54 -0.45
C VAL A 807 -4.19 -8.02 0.97
N LEU A 808 -5.25 -7.23 1.15
CA LEU A 808 -5.83 -6.97 2.47
C LEU A 808 -6.61 -8.22 2.89
N VAL A 809 -6.21 -8.85 3.99
CA VAL A 809 -6.82 -10.09 4.50
C VAL A 809 -7.82 -9.84 5.63
N ASN A 810 -8.69 -10.82 5.91
CA ASN A 810 -9.64 -10.73 7.03
C ASN A 810 -8.90 -10.44 8.36
N GLY A 811 -9.50 -9.56 9.17
CA GLY A 811 -8.95 -9.14 10.46
C GLY A 811 -8.11 -7.86 10.40
N LEU A 812 -7.60 -7.49 9.22
CA LEU A 812 -6.84 -6.25 9.04
C LEU A 812 -7.75 -5.08 8.65
N THR A 813 -7.21 -3.86 8.76
CA THR A 813 -7.90 -2.62 8.37
C THR A 813 -7.13 -1.90 7.27
N GLN A 814 -7.77 -0.92 6.63
CA GLN A 814 -7.11 -0.04 5.65
C GLN A 814 -5.85 0.68 6.16
N TYR A 815 -5.68 0.83 7.48
CA TYR A 815 -4.47 1.41 8.11
C TYR A 815 -3.31 0.43 8.22
N ILE A 816 -3.55 -0.87 7.98
CA ILE A 816 -2.55 -1.93 8.02
C ILE A 816 -2.28 -2.46 6.60
N GLY A 817 -3.34 -2.61 5.78
CA GLY A 817 -3.20 -3.00 4.38
C GLY A 817 -2.64 -4.41 4.18
N ALA A 818 -1.92 -4.62 3.09
CA ALA A 818 -1.12 -5.81 2.82
C ALA A 818 0.22 -5.71 3.59
N THR A 819 0.16 -5.79 4.91
CA THR A 819 1.32 -5.66 5.81
C THR A 819 2.26 -6.88 5.77
N HIS A 820 3.35 -6.83 6.54
CA HIS A 820 4.30 -7.92 6.76
C HIS A 820 3.61 -9.27 7.09
N PHE A 821 4.25 -10.40 6.77
CA PHE A 821 3.81 -11.78 7.08
C PHE A 821 2.51 -12.28 6.43
N GLN A 822 1.68 -11.45 5.78
CA GLN A 822 0.32 -11.85 5.40
C GLN A 822 0.26 -12.91 4.29
N GLU A 823 1.30 -12.99 3.45
CA GLU A 823 1.35 -13.98 2.37
C GLU A 823 1.68 -15.40 2.88
N VAL A 824 2.24 -15.55 4.07
CA VAL A 824 2.60 -16.84 4.69
C VAL A 824 1.40 -17.80 4.74
N ALA A 825 0.22 -17.29 5.08
CA ALA A 825 -1.03 -18.07 5.12
C ALA A 825 -1.40 -18.67 3.75
N PHE A 826 -1.11 -17.95 2.67
CA PHE A 826 -1.38 -18.35 1.29
C PHE A 826 -0.34 -19.36 0.82
N VAL A 827 0.95 -19.11 1.06
CA VAL A 827 2.04 -20.01 0.66
C VAL A 827 1.88 -21.38 1.32
N PHE A 828 1.70 -21.44 2.64
CA PHE A 828 1.51 -22.70 3.39
C PHE A 828 0.15 -23.37 3.18
N TYR A 829 -0.74 -22.79 2.36
CA TYR A 829 -2.11 -23.28 2.12
C TYR A 829 -2.95 -23.43 3.42
N ASN A 830 -2.74 -22.55 4.39
CA ASN A 830 -3.29 -22.69 5.74
C ASN A 830 -4.73 -22.15 5.84
N LEU A 831 -5.63 -22.67 4.99
CA LEU A 831 -7.00 -22.17 4.82
C LEU A 831 -7.87 -22.25 6.09
N ASP A 832 -7.59 -23.20 6.98
CA ASP A 832 -8.29 -23.32 8.27
C ASP A 832 -7.84 -22.26 9.30
N GLY A 833 -6.79 -21.48 9.02
CA GLY A 833 -6.27 -20.45 9.92
C GLY A 833 -5.55 -21.00 11.14
N ASN A 834 -4.90 -22.16 11.04
CA ASN A 834 -4.19 -22.77 12.17
C ASN A 834 -3.12 -21.81 12.71
N GLY A 835 -3.14 -21.56 14.02
CA GLY A 835 -2.26 -20.58 14.68
C GLY A 835 -2.74 -19.12 14.62
N TYR A 836 -3.66 -18.77 13.71
CA TYR A 836 -4.14 -17.39 13.56
C TYR A 836 -5.28 -17.02 14.51
N GLU A 837 -6.15 -17.93 14.91
CA GLU A 837 -7.22 -17.63 15.88
C GLU A 837 -6.67 -17.49 17.31
N ASN A 838 -6.19 -16.30 17.67
CA ASN A 838 -5.51 -16.02 18.94
C ASN A 838 -5.87 -14.62 19.50
N ALA A 839 -4.98 -13.96 20.25
CA ALA A 839 -5.20 -12.66 20.88
C ALA A 839 -4.71 -11.44 20.06
N VAL A 840 -3.92 -11.66 18.99
CA VAL A 840 -3.35 -10.62 18.11
C VAL A 840 -3.74 -10.79 16.63
N SER A 841 -4.24 -11.96 16.23
CA SER A 841 -4.75 -12.22 14.87
C SER A 841 -6.04 -13.06 14.87
N VAL A 842 -6.61 -13.22 13.67
CA VAL A 842 -7.76 -14.08 13.32
C VAL A 842 -7.47 -14.76 11.98
N ASN A 843 -8.24 -15.79 11.58
CA ASN A 843 -8.00 -16.51 10.32
C ASN A 843 -8.08 -15.56 9.09
N PRO A 844 -7.01 -15.42 8.28
CA PRO A 844 -6.96 -14.55 7.10
C PRO A 844 -7.99 -14.88 5.99
N PHE A 845 -8.54 -16.10 6.00
CA PHE A 845 -9.51 -16.60 5.01
C PHE A 845 -10.97 -16.60 5.51
N LEU A 846 -11.23 -16.19 6.76
CA LEU A 846 -12.55 -16.30 7.37
C LEU A 846 -13.56 -15.37 6.70
N ASN A 847 -14.61 -15.97 6.11
CA ASN A 847 -15.65 -15.34 5.29
C ASN A 847 -15.19 -14.74 3.94
N GLU A 848 -13.93 -14.94 3.55
CA GLU A 848 -13.39 -14.33 2.33
C GLU A 848 -13.91 -14.95 1.02
N PRO A 849 -13.94 -14.21 -0.10
CA PRO A 849 -14.30 -14.74 -1.41
C PRO A 849 -13.41 -15.88 -1.90
N LYS A 850 -13.94 -16.69 -2.82
CA LYS A 850 -13.21 -17.84 -3.42
C LYS A 850 -11.89 -17.45 -4.10
N THR A 851 -11.73 -16.19 -4.51
CA THR A 851 -10.48 -15.67 -5.08
C THR A 851 -9.29 -15.85 -4.13
N PHE A 852 -9.48 -15.72 -2.81
CA PHE A 852 -8.44 -16.00 -1.81
C PHE A 852 -7.99 -17.47 -1.84
N LEU A 853 -8.93 -18.41 -1.85
CA LEU A 853 -8.65 -19.85 -1.86
C LEU A 853 -8.00 -20.30 -3.19
N GLN A 854 -8.34 -19.62 -4.29
CA GLN A 854 -7.74 -19.81 -5.60
C GLN A 854 -6.31 -19.23 -5.67
N LEU A 855 -6.09 -18.04 -5.10
CA LEU A 855 -4.78 -17.40 -5.03
C LEU A 855 -3.82 -18.19 -4.12
N ALA A 856 -4.30 -18.65 -2.96
CA ALA A 856 -3.51 -19.52 -2.08
C ALA A 856 -3.03 -20.76 -2.84
N ARG A 857 -3.91 -21.47 -3.56
CA ARG A 857 -3.51 -22.63 -4.39
C ARG A 857 -2.51 -22.25 -5.48
N MET A 858 -2.61 -21.06 -6.08
CA MET A 858 -1.63 -20.57 -7.04
C MET A 858 -0.25 -20.40 -6.40
N MET A 859 -0.18 -19.67 -5.28
CA MET A 859 1.07 -19.41 -4.56
C MET A 859 1.70 -20.68 -3.99
N THR A 860 0.95 -21.52 -3.27
CA THR A 860 1.40 -22.82 -2.77
C THR A 860 2.05 -23.67 -3.87
N ARG A 861 1.42 -23.75 -5.06
CA ARG A 861 1.95 -24.53 -6.18
C ARG A 861 3.11 -23.85 -6.90
N MET A 862 3.20 -22.52 -6.92
CA MET A 862 4.38 -21.80 -7.43
C MET A 862 5.61 -22.03 -6.54
N TRP A 863 5.45 -21.94 -5.21
CA TRP A 863 6.53 -22.24 -4.26
C TRP A 863 6.95 -23.72 -4.33
N ALA A 864 5.99 -24.66 -4.35
CA ALA A 864 6.29 -26.08 -4.54
C ALA A 864 6.95 -26.36 -5.90
N SER A 865 6.55 -25.65 -6.95
CA SER A 865 7.21 -25.70 -8.26
C SER A 865 8.66 -25.24 -8.18
N PHE A 866 8.94 -24.15 -7.45
CA PHE A 866 10.30 -23.69 -7.24
C PHE A 866 11.14 -24.71 -6.43
N ILE A 867 10.63 -25.24 -5.32
CA ILE A 867 11.34 -26.26 -4.49
C ILE A 867 11.69 -27.51 -5.31
N VAL A 868 10.80 -27.96 -6.19
CA VAL A 868 10.96 -29.22 -6.95
C VAL A 868 11.71 -29.03 -8.27
N ASP A 869 11.35 -28.02 -9.07
CA ASP A 869 11.84 -27.80 -10.44
C ASP A 869 12.80 -26.61 -10.59
N GLN A 870 12.96 -25.77 -9.56
CA GLN A 870 13.70 -24.49 -9.57
C GLN A 870 13.10 -23.40 -10.49
N THR A 871 11.79 -23.52 -10.78
CA THR A 871 11.00 -22.46 -11.43
C THR A 871 9.56 -22.48 -10.91
N PRO A 872 8.90 -21.33 -10.67
CA PRO A 872 7.50 -21.29 -10.25
C PRO A 872 6.51 -21.68 -11.38
N ASN A 873 6.96 -21.71 -12.63
CA ASN A 873 6.08 -21.78 -13.81
C ASN A 873 5.47 -23.16 -14.09
N ASN A 874 6.04 -24.25 -13.55
CA ASN A 874 5.45 -25.59 -13.68
C ASN A 874 4.30 -25.87 -12.68
N ASN A 875 3.70 -24.84 -12.06
CA ASN A 875 2.69 -24.94 -11.00
C ASN A 875 1.40 -25.68 -11.42
N GLY A 876 1.03 -25.67 -12.70
CA GLY A 876 -0.13 -26.41 -13.22
C GLY A 876 -1.50 -25.91 -12.74
N VAL A 877 -1.61 -24.64 -12.32
CA VAL A 877 -2.89 -23.99 -11.96
C VAL A 877 -3.07 -22.59 -12.56
N SER A 878 -1.98 -21.88 -12.87
CA SER A 878 -2.00 -20.63 -13.63
C SER A 878 -1.42 -20.84 -15.02
N ALA A 879 -1.92 -20.05 -15.98
CA ALA A 879 -1.30 -19.87 -17.30
C ALA A 879 -0.51 -18.54 -17.37
N LEU A 880 -0.52 -17.74 -16.30
CA LEU A 880 0.36 -16.59 -16.16
C LEU A 880 1.79 -17.08 -15.91
N GLU A 881 2.70 -16.72 -16.81
CA GLU A 881 4.13 -16.94 -16.67
C GLU A 881 4.70 -15.89 -15.70
N TRP A 882 5.34 -16.35 -14.63
CA TRP A 882 6.14 -15.51 -13.74
C TRP A 882 7.48 -15.26 -14.45
N PRO A 883 7.80 -14.01 -14.84
CA PRO A 883 9.03 -13.70 -15.56
C PRO A 883 10.26 -13.88 -14.67
N GLU A 884 11.37 -14.28 -15.28
CA GLU A 884 12.70 -14.18 -14.68
C GLU A 884 13.12 -12.71 -14.66
N TYR A 885 13.54 -12.21 -13.49
CA TYR A 885 13.98 -10.83 -13.30
C TYR A 885 15.33 -10.64 -13.98
N THR A 886 15.41 -9.72 -14.94
CA THR A 886 16.61 -9.47 -15.75
C THR A 886 16.94 -7.98 -15.79
N SER A 887 18.19 -7.60 -16.08
CA SER A 887 18.59 -6.18 -16.14
C SER A 887 17.88 -5.41 -17.27
N ASP A 888 17.52 -6.10 -18.36
CA ASP A 888 16.75 -5.54 -19.48
C ASP A 888 15.21 -5.60 -19.26
N SER A 889 14.76 -6.38 -18.27
CA SER A 889 13.35 -6.47 -17.84
C SER A 889 13.24 -6.78 -16.35
N PRO A 890 13.43 -5.77 -15.48
CA PRO A 890 13.21 -5.91 -14.05
C PRO A 890 11.70 -5.95 -13.80
N GLN A 891 11.17 -7.13 -13.45
CA GLN A 891 9.73 -7.38 -13.35
C GLN A 891 9.36 -8.15 -12.07
N ASN A 892 8.26 -7.73 -11.45
CA ASN A 892 7.60 -8.44 -10.36
C ASN A 892 6.34 -9.15 -10.90
N ILE A 893 6.00 -10.32 -10.34
CA ILE A 893 4.59 -10.73 -10.28
C ILE A 893 3.93 -10.03 -9.08
N VAL A 894 2.72 -9.52 -9.24
CA VAL A 894 1.91 -9.01 -8.12
C VAL A 894 0.76 -9.97 -7.89
N PHE A 895 0.62 -10.46 -6.66
CA PHE A 895 -0.50 -11.29 -6.23
C PHE A 895 -1.62 -10.41 -5.66
N ASP A 896 -2.80 -10.44 -6.26
CA ASP A 896 -3.94 -9.58 -5.87
C ASP A 896 -5.28 -10.28 -6.13
N VAL A 897 -6.08 -10.46 -5.08
CA VAL A 897 -7.39 -11.14 -5.13
C VAL A 897 -8.46 -10.39 -5.95
N ASN A 898 -8.20 -9.13 -6.33
CA ASN A 898 -9.13 -8.25 -7.02
C ASN A 898 -8.94 -8.23 -8.55
N VAL A 899 -7.84 -8.78 -9.08
CA VAL A 899 -7.58 -8.84 -10.53
C VAL A 899 -8.04 -10.16 -11.16
N THR A 900 -8.38 -10.15 -12.45
CA THR A 900 -9.02 -11.28 -13.15
C THR A 900 -8.26 -12.60 -13.05
N GLU A 901 -6.93 -12.57 -13.20
CA GLU A 901 -6.07 -13.76 -13.14
C GLU A 901 -5.48 -14.01 -11.73
N LEU A 902 -5.96 -13.28 -10.71
CA LEU A 902 -5.45 -13.25 -9.32
C LEU A 902 -3.98 -12.78 -9.17
N ALA A 903 -3.32 -12.48 -10.28
CA ALA A 903 -2.02 -11.86 -10.33
C ALA A 903 -1.84 -11.05 -11.63
N TYR A 904 -0.86 -10.15 -11.66
CA TYR A 904 -0.42 -9.43 -12.86
C TYR A 904 1.11 -9.24 -12.86
N ILE A 905 1.69 -8.80 -13.98
CA ILE A 905 3.12 -8.46 -14.07
C ILE A 905 3.28 -6.95 -14.09
N GLU A 906 4.23 -6.42 -13.31
CA GLU A 906 4.64 -5.01 -13.33
C GLU A 906 6.17 -4.86 -13.48
N PRO A 907 6.66 -3.75 -14.06
CA PRO A 907 8.07 -3.40 -13.95
C PRO A 907 8.42 -2.98 -12.52
N ASP A 908 9.57 -3.41 -12.02
CA ASP A 908 10.02 -3.12 -10.65
C ASP A 908 10.60 -1.70 -10.48
N ILE A 909 9.80 -0.69 -10.84
CA ILE A 909 10.20 0.72 -10.93
C ILE A 909 9.46 1.64 -9.94
N TYR A 910 8.61 1.08 -9.07
CA TYR A 910 7.94 1.87 -8.03
C TYR A 910 8.97 2.53 -7.10
N ARG A 911 8.71 3.78 -6.71
CA ARG A 911 9.55 4.60 -5.80
C ARG A 911 11.04 4.61 -6.16
N ALA A 912 11.37 4.53 -7.46
CA ALA A 912 12.74 4.34 -7.96
C ALA A 912 13.76 5.36 -7.41
N GLU A 913 13.44 6.66 -7.41
CA GLU A 913 14.34 7.71 -6.90
C GLU A 913 14.68 7.50 -5.41
N ALA A 914 13.68 7.18 -4.59
CA ALA A 914 13.84 6.97 -3.16
C ALA A 914 14.59 5.67 -2.83
N ILE A 915 14.33 4.59 -3.58
CA ILE A 915 15.04 3.31 -3.44
C ILE A 915 16.49 3.42 -3.96
N MET A 916 16.73 4.12 -5.07
CA MET A 916 18.09 4.42 -5.55
C MET A 916 18.87 5.29 -4.55
N TYR A 917 18.20 6.22 -3.86
CA TYR A 917 18.84 6.97 -2.78
C TYR A 917 19.25 6.05 -1.62
N LEU A 918 18.37 5.16 -1.15
CA LEU A 918 18.69 4.15 -0.13
C LEU A 918 19.84 3.22 -0.57
N HIS A 919 19.86 2.79 -1.83
CA HIS A 919 20.97 2.00 -2.39
C HIS A 919 22.30 2.77 -2.43
N SER A 920 22.27 4.09 -2.61
CA SER A 920 23.52 4.89 -2.61
C SER A 920 24.20 4.86 -1.23
N ARG A 921 23.40 4.82 -0.15
CA ARG A 921 23.82 4.70 1.26
C ARG A 921 24.35 3.31 1.65
N TYR A 922 24.37 2.34 0.75
CA TYR A 922 24.90 1.00 1.03
C TYR A 922 26.43 0.92 1.00
N PHE A 923 27.14 1.99 0.63
CA PHE A 923 28.60 1.97 0.38
C PHE A 923 29.40 3.10 1.05
N ASP A 924 28.78 3.82 2.01
CA ASP A 924 29.37 4.96 2.73
C ASP A 924 30.12 4.58 4.02
#